data_AF-A0A259AM82-F1
#
_entry.id   AF-A0A259AM82-F1
#
_cell.length_a   1.000
_cell.length_b   1.000
_cell.length_c   1.000
_cell.angle_alpha   90.00
_cell.angle_beta   90.00
_cell.angle_gamma   90.00
#
_symmetry.space_group_name_H-M   'P 1'
#
loop_
_entity.id
_entity.type
_entity.pdbx_description
1 polymer ?
#
loop_
_entity_poly.entity_id
_entity_poly.type
_entity_poly.pdbx_seq_one_letter_code
_entity_poly.pdbx_strand_id
1 'polypeptide(L)'
;MEAGAGEDLPRLRSEGWLGWRAFGLVALALAVLVLLWWLALLQRPAIEADLEERAIEALRNTGESWVQVRFNGRDAVITGEALAEQPRVKVLAALENLFGVRQVSDSIVMLPERHPFTFTAVRDGRTLLVSGYVPSAYALARIAEAARALPGGLSVQGLDRLVRARGAPAGDFSAVVSFALQQLIRLPAGRVTLSDDVMTIEGRSPDLATYDALAATFKDPLPQGFRVGTFAVRPPVATPYMWSAVRDADQIHLLGHVPSQEARQQVLAAVRGAIDDARVVDEMQLADGAPSVDRWVKAVGYTLRQLARLPKGRVLISDTSITLEGASPDYGSFDALMAARRAPPEGFTLARFLVEPPRVSPFLWAATLIGDTLKLTGVAPSEEAGRGIVEAARSALPGITVTDETKLASGGPPADAWVNAANFALAQLAKLREGRAELSGTRITLSGEASDSSAYVTVRTAAQAPPPGILLDVSALRPPLISPYVFAVRRDGEGVTVSGFFPDLATQAAVRALILNLYPEARINDVSAVGAGAPAGLSETLPKVISQMARLETAELRIVDGQVQLSGAALHPAAVGQVAANVRKALPRGFTSEISIERAPPGTPESDQECTREVEQILAHMPLLFEGHSVRLSAQSAPTLDRIVYAVQRCPTTRVDVLGVPEGSGGGDFALSRARADTISSYLEQAGVATSRVFVGTGAGGPAPGFDPASGLVRGSVQVNVRAAGDPVPEPVLR
;
A
#
# COMPACT_ATOMS: atom_id res chain seq x y z
N MET A 1 -109.53 -39.77 -80.94
CA MET A 1 -110.07 -39.24 -82.21
C MET A 1 -108.90 -38.74 -83.00
N GLU A 2 -108.59 -39.14 -84.21
CA GLU A 2 -109.13 -40.10 -85.20
C GLU A 2 -107.93 -40.35 -86.13
N ALA A 3 -107.69 -41.61 -86.49
CA ALA A 3 -107.66 -42.11 -87.87
C ALA A 3 -106.65 -41.41 -88.80
N GLY A 4 -105.70 -42.08 -89.43
CA GLY A 4 -105.65 -43.48 -89.81
C GLY A 4 -105.20 -43.55 -91.29
N ALA A 5 -104.46 -44.62 -91.62
CA ALA A 5 -104.18 -45.21 -92.94
C ALA A 5 -103.77 -44.31 -94.12
N GLY A 6 -102.93 -44.71 -95.08
CA GLY A 6 -102.36 -45.99 -95.45
C GLY A 6 -101.82 -45.86 -96.88
N GLU A 7 -100.92 -46.77 -97.25
CA GLU A 7 -100.52 -47.26 -98.59
C GLU A 7 -100.57 -46.33 -99.82
N ASP A 8 -99.44 -46.26 -100.54
CA ASP A 8 -99.40 -46.80 -101.91
C ASP A 8 -97.99 -46.82 -102.51
N LEU A 9 -97.59 -48.00 -103.00
CA LEU A 9 -96.56 -48.16 -104.03
C LEU A 9 -97.23 -48.05 -105.41
N PRO A 10 -96.54 -47.49 -106.40
CA PRO A 10 -96.48 -48.20 -107.67
C PRO A 10 -95.09 -48.24 -108.31
N ARG A 11 -94.93 -49.31 -109.08
CA ARG A 11 -93.78 -49.71 -109.89
C ARG A 11 -93.68 -48.91 -111.21
N LEU A 12 -92.42 -48.87 -111.69
CA LEU A 12 -91.93 -48.77 -113.08
C LEU A 12 -91.91 -47.39 -113.76
N ARG A 13 -90.70 -46.91 -114.08
CA ARG A 13 -90.16 -46.97 -115.45
C ARG A 13 -88.66 -46.69 -115.50
N SER A 14 -87.99 -47.48 -116.33
CA SER A 14 -86.64 -47.32 -116.85
C SER A 14 -86.55 -46.16 -117.84
N GLU A 15 -85.43 -45.43 -117.78
CA GLU A 15 -84.74 -44.59 -118.79
C GLU A 15 -84.01 -43.50 -117.98
N GLY A 16 -82.79 -43.07 -118.23
CA GLY A 16 -81.95 -43.11 -119.40
C GLY A 16 -80.71 -42.26 -119.06
N TRP A 17 -79.56 -42.77 -119.48
CA TRP A 17 -78.24 -42.16 -119.55
C TRP A 17 -78.21 -40.62 -119.69
N LEU A 18 -77.59 -39.91 -118.73
CA LEU A 18 -77.04 -38.53 -118.81
C LEU A 18 -76.22 -38.29 -117.53
N GLY A 19 -74.94 -37.95 -117.45
CA GLY A 19 -73.84 -37.74 -118.39
C GLY A 19 -72.60 -37.40 -117.57
N TRP A 20 -71.42 -37.89 -117.98
CA TRP A 20 -70.13 -37.77 -117.27
C TRP A 20 -69.63 -36.32 -117.00
N ARG A 21 -70.38 -35.29 -117.44
CA ARG A 21 -70.08 -33.86 -117.23
C ARG A 21 -70.38 -33.38 -115.80
N ALA A 22 -71.35 -33.97 -115.10
CA ALA A 22 -71.65 -33.62 -113.70
C ALA A 22 -70.55 -34.12 -112.74
N PHE A 23 -69.99 -35.31 -112.99
CA PHE A 23 -68.85 -35.84 -112.25
C PHE A 23 -67.56 -35.02 -112.47
N GLY A 24 -67.34 -34.50 -113.68
CA GLY A 24 -66.19 -33.63 -113.98
C GLY A 24 -66.23 -32.28 -113.25
N LEU A 25 -67.41 -31.65 -113.12
CA LEU A 25 -67.56 -30.38 -112.38
C LEU A 25 -67.45 -30.58 -110.86
N VAL A 26 -67.99 -31.67 -110.32
CA VAL A 26 -67.84 -32.01 -108.90
C VAL A 26 -66.39 -32.41 -108.58
N ALA A 27 -65.72 -33.15 -109.46
CA ALA A 27 -64.29 -33.47 -109.31
C ALA A 27 -63.39 -32.24 -109.44
N LEU A 28 -63.71 -31.30 -110.34
CA LEU A 28 -63.00 -30.02 -110.46
C LEU A 28 -63.25 -29.14 -109.22
N ALA A 29 -64.49 -29.06 -108.72
CA ALA A 29 -64.81 -28.35 -107.49
C ALA A 29 -64.11 -28.95 -106.27
N LEU A 30 -64.04 -30.29 -106.17
CA LEU A 30 -63.27 -31.00 -105.15
C LEU A 30 -61.77 -30.78 -105.31
N ALA A 31 -61.23 -30.79 -106.53
CA ALA A 31 -59.81 -30.52 -106.77
C ALA A 31 -59.45 -29.07 -106.44
N VAL A 32 -60.32 -28.10 -106.77
CA VAL A 32 -60.18 -26.70 -106.38
C VAL A 32 -60.30 -26.56 -104.86
N LEU A 33 -61.22 -27.27 -104.20
CA LEU A 33 -61.32 -27.28 -102.74
C LEU A 33 -60.09 -27.91 -102.07
N VAL A 34 -59.53 -28.99 -102.63
CA VAL A 34 -58.30 -29.62 -102.15
C VAL A 34 -57.09 -28.71 -102.41
N LEU A 35 -57.03 -28.03 -103.55
CA LEU A 35 -55.98 -27.05 -103.88
C LEU A 35 -56.08 -25.82 -102.98
N LEU A 36 -57.27 -25.29 -102.74
CA LEU A 36 -57.52 -24.18 -101.81
C LEU A 36 -57.23 -24.59 -100.37
N TRP A 37 -57.57 -25.82 -99.97
CA TRP A 37 -57.21 -26.38 -98.68
C TRP A 37 -55.69 -26.54 -98.54
N TRP A 38 -55.02 -27.02 -99.58
CA TRP A 38 -53.55 -27.15 -99.66
C TRP A 38 -52.84 -25.79 -99.63
N LEU A 39 -53.33 -24.80 -100.38
CA LEU A 39 -52.85 -23.41 -100.36
C LEU A 39 -53.08 -22.75 -99.00
N ALA A 40 -54.24 -22.99 -98.37
CA ALA A 40 -54.51 -22.54 -97.02
C ALA A 40 -53.55 -23.19 -96.01
N LEU A 41 -53.22 -24.48 -96.17
CA LEU A 41 -52.21 -25.18 -95.38
C LEU A 41 -50.79 -24.61 -95.59
N LEU A 42 -50.45 -24.19 -96.81
CA LEU A 42 -49.18 -23.51 -97.13
C LEU A 42 -49.09 -22.09 -96.54
N GLN A 43 -50.21 -21.37 -96.41
CA GLN A 43 -50.24 -20.02 -95.84
C GLN A 43 -50.40 -19.96 -94.31
N ARG A 44 -50.76 -21.07 -93.65
CA ARG A 44 -50.85 -21.15 -92.18
C ARG A 44 -49.65 -20.58 -91.43
N PRO A 45 -48.39 -20.98 -91.72
CA PRO A 45 -47.24 -20.46 -90.98
C PRO A 45 -47.02 -18.95 -91.15
N ALA A 46 -47.43 -18.37 -92.29
CA ALA A 46 -47.33 -16.92 -92.53
C ALA A 46 -48.40 -16.13 -91.73
N ILE A 47 -49.61 -16.68 -91.61
CA ILE A 47 -50.71 -16.09 -90.82
C ILE A 47 -50.40 -16.20 -89.32
N GLU A 48 -49.91 -17.35 -88.87
CA GLU A 48 -49.49 -17.57 -87.48
C GLU A 48 -48.39 -16.58 -87.08
N ALA A 49 -47.37 -16.39 -87.93
CA ALA A 49 -46.28 -15.46 -87.67
C ALA A 49 -46.73 -13.98 -87.62
N ASP A 50 -47.59 -13.53 -88.55
CA ASP A 50 -48.13 -12.16 -88.54
C ASP A 50 -49.02 -11.90 -87.32
N LEU A 51 -49.87 -12.86 -86.94
CA LEU A 51 -50.70 -12.75 -85.73
C LEU A 51 -49.85 -12.79 -84.45
N GLU A 52 -48.81 -13.62 -84.40
CA GLU A 52 -47.89 -13.70 -83.26
C GLU A 52 -47.11 -12.39 -83.08
N GLU A 53 -46.61 -11.80 -84.18
CA GLU A 53 -45.89 -10.52 -84.14
C GLU A 53 -46.79 -9.37 -83.63
N ARG A 54 -48.01 -9.25 -84.17
CA ARG A 54 -48.98 -8.23 -83.74
C ARG A 54 -49.45 -8.44 -82.30
N ALA A 55 -49.65 -9.69 -81.89
CA ALA A 55 -50.01 -10.01 -80.52
C ALA A 55 -48.90 -9.63 -79.54
N ILE A 56 -47.64 -9.98 -79.86
CA ILE A 56 -46.47 -9.60 -79.06
C ILE A 56 -46.35 -8.07 -78.97
N GLU A 57 -46.58 -7.35 -80.07
CA GLU A 57 -46.55 -5.89 -80.09
C GLU A 57 -47.68 -5.27 -79.24
N ALA A 58 -48.90 -5.78 -79.35
CA ALA A 58 -50.04 -5.33 -78.54
C ALA A 58 -49.82 -5.55 -77.04
N LEU A 59 -49.25 -6.70 -76.66
CA LEU A 59 -48.89 -7.00 -75.27
C LEU A 59 -47.74 -6.13 -74.77
N ARG A 60 -46.74 -5.86 -75.61
CA ARG A 60 -45.64 -4.95 -75.26
C ARG A 60 -46.13 -3.54 -75.00
N ASN A 61 -47.05 -3.04 -75.83
CA ASN A 61 -47.62 -1.69 -75.71
C ASN A 61 -48.50 -1.53 -74.45
N THR A 62 -49.09 -2.63 -73.97
CA THR A 62 -49.92 -2.62 -72.75
C THR A 62 -49.14 -2.94 -71.47
N GLY A 63 -47.84 -3.21 -71.58
CA GLY A 63 -46.95 -3.57 -70.47
C GLY A 63 -47.05 -5.04 -70.03
N GLU A 64 -47.78 -5.87 -70.78
CA GLU A 64 -48.08 -7.26 -70.44
C GLU A 64 -47.20 -8.27 -71.19
N SER A 65 -45.95 -7.88 -71.47
CA SER A 65 -44.96 -8.69 -72.22
C SER A 65 -44.48 -9.96 -71.47
N TRP A 66 -44.99 -10.21 -70.27
CA TRP A 66 -44.73 -11.41 -69.50
C TRP A 66 -45.53 -12.63 -70.00
N VAL A 67 -46.57 -12.41 -70.82
CA VAL A 67 -47.36 -13.48 -71.45
C VAL A 67 -46.72 -13.92 -72.75
N GLN A 68 -46.51 -15.23 -72.89
CA GLN A 68 -46.13 -15.83 -74.16
C GLN A 68 -47.40 -16.19 -74.93
N VAL A 69 -47.43 -15.83 -76.21
CA VAL A 69 -48.55 -16.12 -77.10
C VAL A 69 -48.02 -16.97 -78.23
N ARG A 70 -48.68 -18.08 -78.52
CA ARG A 70 -48.43 -18.88 -79.73
C ARG A 70 -49.73 -19.07 -80.48
N PHE A 71 -49.65 -19.10 -81.80
CA PHE A 71 -50.82 -19.32 -82.64
C PHE A 71 -50.83 -20.72 -83.24
N ASN A 72 -52.03 -21.33 -83.31
CA ASN A 72 -52.31 -22.49 -84.14
C ASN A 72 -53.42 -22.08 -85.12
N GLY A 73 -53.05 -21.82 -86.37
CA GLY A 73 -53.87 -21.12 -87.34
C GLY A 73 -54.23 -19.71 -86.86
N ARG A 74 -55.46 -19.54 -86.34
CA ARG A 74 -56.01 -18.27 -85.85
C ARG A 74 -56.37 -18.30 -84.36
N ASP A 75 -56.07 -19.40 -83.68
CA ASP A 75 -56.33 -19.55 -82.25
C ASP A 75 -55.06 -19.27 -81.47
N ALA A 76 -55.13 -18.33 -80.53
CA ALA A 76 -54.03 -18.01 -79.64
C ALA A 76 -54.04 -18.96 -78.44
N VAL A 77 -52.90 -19.54 -78.11
CA VAL A 77 -52.66 -20.18 -76.81
C VAL A 77 -51.75 -19.27 -76.02
N ILE A 78 -52.24 -18.81 -74.88
CA ILE A 78 -51.48 -17.93 -73.99
C ILE A 78 -50.98 -18.71 -72.78
N THR A 79 -49.70 -18.55 -72.48
CA THR A 79 -49.05 -19.12 -71.32
C THR A 79 -48.32 -18.04 -70.55
N GLY A 80 -48.32 -18.14 -69.23
CA GLY A 80 -47.71 -17.15 -68.37
C GLY A 80 -48.09 -17.36 -66.92
N GLU A 81 -47.48 -16.58 -66.04
CA GLU A 81 -47.78 -16.58 -64.61
C GLU A 81 -48.31 -15.22 -64.19
N ALA A 82 -49.58 -15.16 -63.80
CA ALA A 82 -50.23 -13.92 -63.40
C ALA A 82 -49.98 -13.61 -61.91
N LEU A 83 -49.66 -12.34 -61.65
CA LEU A 83 -49.50 -11.78 -60.30
C LEU A 83 -50.80 -11.21 -59.73
N ALA A 84 -51.80 -10.96 -60.58
CA ALA A 84 -53.12 -10.50 -60.21
C ALA A 84 -54.14 -10.86 -61.30
N GLU A 85 -55.41 -10.90 -60.94
CA GLU A 85 -56.49 -11.25 -61.88
C GLU A 85 -56.70 -10.16 -62.94
N GLN A 86 -56.49 -8.89 -62.59
CA GLN A 86 -56.71 -7.76 -63.51
C GLN A 86 -55.79 -7.78 -64.75
N PRO A 87 -54.46 -7.96 -64.63
CA PRO A 87 -53.57 -8.13 -65.79
C PRO A 87 -53.95 -9.32 -66.68
N ARG A 88 -54.34 -10.46 -66.10
CA ARG A 88 -54.80 -11.64 -66.85
C ARG A 88 -56.02 -11.31 -67.72
N VAL A 89 -57.03 -10.67 -67.13
CA VAL A 89 -58.24 -10.21 -67.85
C VAL A 89 -57.89 -9.21 -68.94
N LYS A 90 -56.95 -8.29 -68.68
CA LYS A 90 -56.49 -7.28 -69.64
C LYS A 90 -55.77 -7.91 -70.84
N VAL A 91 -54.96 -8.95 -70.62
CA VAL A 91 -54.28 -9.71 -71.69
C VAL A 91 -55.30 -10.46 -72.55
N LEU A 92 -56.26 -11.14 -71.92
CA LEU A 92 -57.33 -11.83 -72.64
C LEU A 92 -58.12 -10.85 -73.53
N ALA A 93 -58.56 -9.72 -72.95
CA ALA A 93 -59.29 -8.71 -73.69
C ALA A 93 -58.47 -8.08 -74.82
N ALA A 94 -57.15 -7.88 -74.63
CA ALA A 94 -56.29 -7.32 -75.67
C ALA A 94 -56.11 -8.26 -76.87
N LEU A 95 -56.03 -9.57 -76.62
CA LEU A 95 -55.82 -10.58 -77.67
C LEU A 95 -57.13 -10.99 -78.36
N GLU A 96 -58.25 -11.05 -77.64
CA GLU A 96 -59.57 -11.31 -78.22
C GLU A 96 -60.00 -10.21 -79.21
N ASN A 97 -59.60 -8.96 -78.95
CA ASN A 97 -59.91 -7.82 -79.81
C ASN A 97 -58.90 -7.62 -80.96
N LEU A 98 -57.86 -8.46 -81.07
CA LEU A 98 -56.85 -8.32 -82.09
C LEU A 98 -57.36 -8.83 -83.44
N PHE A 99 -57.32 -7.97 -84.46
CA PHE A 99 -57.87 -8.29 -85.78
C PHE A 99 -57.21 -9.54 -86.37
N GLY A 100 -58.02 -10.56 -86.65
CA GLY A 100 -57.55 -11.83 -87.20
C GLY A 100 -57.50 -12.97 -86.19
N VAL A 101 -57.58 -12.72 -84.88
CA VAL A 101 -57.72 -13.77 -83.85
C VAL A 101 -59.15 -14.32 -83.85
N ARG A 102 -59.30 -15.64 -83.64
CA ARG A 102 -60.62 -16.30 -83.56
C ARG A 102 -61.00 -16.69 -82.13
N GLN A 103 -60.06 -17.27 -81.40
CA GLN A 103 -60.26 -17.73 -80.03
C GLN A 103 -58.93 -17.61 -79.26
N VAL A 104 -59.02 -17.30 -77.97
CA VAL A 104 -57.87 -17.29 -77.06
C VAL A 104 -58.07 -18.40 -76.03
N SER A 105 -57.10 -19.32 -75.95
CA SER A 105 -57.04 -20.39 -74.97
C SER A 105 -56.15 -19.97 -73.81
N ASP A 106 -56.77 -19.73 -72.65
CA ASP A 106 -56.09 -19.27 -71.45
C ASP A 106 -55.43 -20.45 -70.71
N SER A 107 -54.10 -20.48 -70.72
CA SER A 107 -53.29 -21.39 -69.90
C SER A 107 -52.39 -20.62 -68.92
N ILE A 108 -52.82 -19.42 -68.50
CA ILE A 108 -52.14 -18.62 -67.47
C ILE A 108 -52.39 -19.24 -66.09
N VAL A 109 -51.30 -19.45 -65.34
CA VAL A 109 -51.35 -19.97 -63.98
C VAL A 109 -51.28 -18.80 -62.98
N MET A 110 -52.20 -18.77 -62.02
CA MET A 110 -52.13 -17.85 -60.88
C MET A 110 -51.17 -18.39 -59.83
N LEU A 111 -50.17 -17.58 -59.47
CA LEU A 111 -49.23 -17.96 -58.43
C LEU A 111 -49.91 -18.03 -57.05
N PRO A 112 -49.45 -18.92 -56.14
CA PRO A 112 -50.00 -18.99 -54.79
C PRO A 112 -49.75 -17.69 -54.04
N GLU A 113 -50.75 -17.25 -53.28
CA GLU A 113 -50.63 -16.08 -52.39
C GLU A 113 -50.08 -16.50 -51.03
N ARG A 114 -49.18 -15.71 -50.47
CA ARG A 114 -48.45 -16.01 -49.22
C ARG A 114 -48.54 -14.82 -48.27
N HIS A 115 -49.00 -15.09 -47.05
CA HIS A 115 -49.00 -14.17 -45.92
C HIS A 115 -48.54 -14.96 -44.67
N PRO A 116 -47.43 -14.60 -44.01
CA PRO A 116 -46.55 -13.50 -44.37
C PRO A 116 -45.73 -13.78 -45.65
N PHE A 117 -45.46 -12.73 -46.43
CA PHE A 117 -44.57 -12.76 -47.58
C PHE A 117 -43.13 -12.61 -47.11
N THR A 118 -42.45 -13.75 -46.91
CA THR A 118 -41.12 -13.78 -46.29
C THR A 118 -39.96 -13.87 -47.28
N PHE A 119 -38.93 -13.06 -47.08
CA PHE A 119 -37.60 -13.21 -47.67
C PHE A 119 -36.54 -13.26 -46.57
N THR A 120 -35.58 -14.18 -46.68
CA THR A 120 -34.49 -14.33 -45.71
C THR A 120 -33.16 -14.37 -46.43
N ALA A 121 -32.19 -13.61 -45.92
CA ALA A 121 -30.78 -13.77 -46.27
C ALA A 121 -29.96 -14.01 -45.00
N VAL A 122 -29.14 -15.06 -45.00
CA VAL A 122 -28.23 -15.43 -43.90
C VAL A 122 -26.80 -15.36 -44.42
N ARG A 123 -25.96 -14.60 -43.74
CA ARG A 123 -24.53 -14.57 -43.99
C ARG A 123 -23.81 -15.32 -42.87
N ASP A 124 -22.94 -16.22 -43.27
CA ASP A 124 -21.97 -16.86 -42.37
C ASP A 124 -20.58 -16.81 -43.01
N GLY A 125 -19.73 -15.90 -42.53
CA GLY A 125 -18.41 -15.63 -43.07
C GLY A 125 -18.44 -15.23 -44.55
N ARG A 126 -18.04 -16.16 -45.42
CA ARG A 126 -17.98 -15.97 -46.88
C ARG A 126 -19.19 -16.52 -47.63
N THR A 127 -20.15 -17.13 -46.95
CA THR A 127 -21.35 -17.71 -47.59
C THR A 127 -22.55 -16.82 -47.34
N LEU A 128 -23.31 -16.54 -48.41
CA LEU A 128 -24.60 -15.86 -48.35
C LEU A 128 -25.68 -16.81 -48.86
N LEU A 129 -26.57 -17.25 -47.96
CA LEU A 129 -27.71 -18.08 -48.29
C LEU A 129 -28.97 -17.21 -48.37
N VAL A 130 -29.64 -17.20 -49.52
CA VAL A 130 -30.93 -16.54 -49.70
C VAL A 130 -32.05 -17.57 -49.86
N SER A 131 -33.26 -17.23 -49.40
CA SER A 131 -34.45 -18.08 -49.53
C SER A 131 -35.73 -17.28 -49.29
N GLY A 132 -36.88 -17.83 -49.69
CA GLY A 132 -38.19 -17.23 -49.46
C GLY A 132 -38.93 -16.92 -50.76
N TYR A 133 -39.78 -15.90 -50.71
CA TYR A 133 -40.68 -15.54 -51.81
C TYR A 133 -40.21 -14.30 -52.57
N VAL A 134 -40.47 -14.28 -53.88
CA VAL A 134 -40.18 -13.15 -54.76
C VAL A 134 -41.40 -12.81 -55.63
N PRO A 135 -41.69 -11.53 -55.91
CA PRO A 135 -42.94 -11.14 -56.57
C PRO A 135 -42.96 -11.39 -58.07
N SER A 136 -41.81 -11.50 -58.75
CA SER A 136 -41.75 -11.66 -60.20
C SER A 136 -40.42 -12.23 -60.67
N ALA A 137 -40.35 -12.67 -61.93
CA ALA A 137 -39.10 -13.08 -62.56
C ALA A 137 -38.10 -11.92 -62.67
N TYR A 138 -38.60 -10.71 -62.90
CA TYR A 138 -37.79 -9.49 -62.88
C TYR A 138 -37.16 -9.26 -61.50
N ALA A 139 -37.96 -9.33 -60.43
CA ALA A 139 -37.45 -9.15 -59.07
C ALA A 139 -36.43 -10.24 -58.69
N LEU A 140 -36.68 -11.50 -59.09
CA LEU A 140 -35.73 -12.59 -58.91
C LEU A 140 -34.38 -12.29 -59.59
N ALA A 141 -34.40 -11.84 -60.85
CA ALA A 141 -33.19 -11.50 -61.60
C ALA A 141 -32.42 -10.34 -60.95
N ARG A 142 -33.13 -9.28 -60.53
CA ARG A 142 -32.53 -8.11 -59.85
C ARG A 142 -31.95 -8.46 -58.49
N ILE A 143 -32.62 -9.28 -57.69
CA ILE A 143 -32.12 -9.76 -56.40
C ILE A 143 -30.87 -10.64 -56.61
N ALA A 144 -30.90 -11.51 -57.62
CA ALA A 144 -29.76 -12.37 -57.94
C ALA A 144 -28.54 -11.56 -58.44
N GLU A 145 -28.77 -10.48 -59.19
CA GLU A 145 -27.73 -9.52 -59.59
C GLU A 145 -27.17 -8.78 -58.37
N ALA A 146 -28.03 -8.20 -57.54
CA ALA A 146 -27.63 -7.48 -56.32
C ALA A 146 -26.84 -8.37 -55.35
N ALA A 147 -27.25 -9.62 -55.16
CA ALA A 147 -26.55 -10.57 -54.30
C ALA A 147 -25.15 -10.92 -54.84
N ARG A 148 -25.00 -11.11 -56.16
CA ARG A 148 -23.69 -11.40 -56.80
C ARG A 148 -22.77 -10.19 -56.88
N ALA A 149 -23.34 -8.98 -56.92
CA ALA A 149 -22.59 -7.73 -56.94
C ALA A 149 -22.04 -7.33 -55.56
N LEU A 150 -22.39 -8.04 -54.49
CA LEU A 150 -21.87 -7.76 -53.16
C LEU A 150 -20.33 -7.95 -53.10
N PRO A 151 -19.60 -7.01 -52.49
CA PRO A 151 -18.14 -7.10 -52.39
C PRO A 151 -17.69 -8.21 -51.44
N GLY A 152 -16.41 -8.61 -51.53
CA GLY A 152 -15.79 -9.55 -50.58
C GLY A 152 -15.69 -11.01 -51.05
N GLY A 153 -16.06 -11.30 -52.31
CA GLY A 153 -15.91 -12.64 -52.91
C GLY A 153 -16.78 -13.70 -52.24
N LEU A 154 -18.02 -13.35 -51.91
CA LEU A 154 -18.97 -14.24 -51.24
C LEU A 154 -19.45 -15.35 -52.19
N SER A 155 -19.67 -16.53 -51.64
CA SER A 155 -20.39 -17.60 -52.32
C SER A 155 -21.89 -17.41 -52.07
N VAL A 156 -22.63 -16.97 -53.09
CA VAL A 156 -24.09 -16.82 -53.04
C VAL A 156 -24.76 -18.17 -53.34
N GLN A 157 -25.57 -18.65 -52.41
CA GLN A 157 -26.28 -19.92 -52.48
C GLN A 157 -27.79 -19.72 -52.24
N GLY A 158 -28.62 -20.67 -52.66
CA GLY A 158 -30.06 -20.65 -52.40
C GLY A 158 -30.87 -19.74 -53.33
N LEU A 159 -30.29 -19.23 -54.42
CA LEU A 159 -31.05 -18.51 -55.45
C LEU A 159 -32.14 -19.39 -56.08
N ASP A 160 -31.89 -20.70 -56.16
CA ASP A 160 -32.83 -21.75 -56.54
C ASP A 160 -33.95 -21.98 -55.51
N ARG A 161 -33.76 -21.53 -54.27
CA ARG A 161 -34.74 -21.61 -53.17
C ARG A 161 -35.66 -20.39 -53.09
N LEU A 162 -35.52 -19.44 -54.01
CA LEU A 162 -36.43 -18.31 -54.15
C LEU A 162 -37.62 -18.74 -55.02
N VAL A 163 -38.80 -18.72 -54.43
CA VAL A 163 -40.04 -19.18 -55.08
C VAL A 163 -40.90 -17.97 -55.43
N ARG A 164 -41.38 -17.89 -56.68
CA ARG A 164 -42.31 -16.82 -57.08
C ARG A 164 -43.67 -17.02 -56.39
N ALA A 165 -44.21 -15.96 -55.80
CA ALA A 165 -45.52 -15.99 -55.12
C ALA A 165 -46.18 -14.60 -55.15
N ARG A 166 -47.51 -14.58 -54.91
CA ARG A 166 -48.28 -13.35 -54.69
C ARG A 166 -48.28 -12.98 -53.19
N GLY A 167 -48.63 -11.74 -52.88
CA GLY A 167 -48.69 -11.23 -51.50
C GLY A 167 -47.54 -10.30 -51.10
N ALA A 168 -46.67 -9.91 -52.06
CA ALA A 168 -45.59 -8.98 -51.78
C ALA A 168 -46.11 -7.59 -51.34
N PRO A 169 -45.41 -6.90 -50.43
CA PRO A 169 -45.73 -5.53 -50.04
C PRO A 169 -45.73 -4.56 -51.21
N ALA A 170 -46.45 -3.45 -51.06
CA ALA A 170 -46.43 -2.37 -52.04
C ALA A 170 -45.04 -1.73 -52.16
N GLY A 171 -44.65 -1.32 -53.37
CA GLY A 171 -43.36 -0.67 -53.66
C GLY A 171 -42.34 -1.58 -54.36
N ASP A 172 -41.12 -1.08 -54.55
CA ASP A 172 -40.03 -1.86 -55.18
C ASP A 172 -39.38 -2.83 -54.19
N PHE A 173 -39.91 -4.05 -54.13
CA PHE A 173 -39.38 -5.12 -53.29
C PHE A 173 -37.89 -5.44 -53.58
N SER A 174 -37.46 -5.33 -54.84
CA SER A 174 -36.08 -5.66 -55.23
C SER A 174 -35.09 -4.64 -54.68
N ALA A 175 -35.49 -3.36 -54.63
CA ALA A 175 -34.70 -2.29 -54.02
C ALA A 175 -34.55 -2.50 -52.50
N VAL A 176 -35.63 -2.90 -51.82
CA VAL A 176 -35.61 -3.17 -50.37
C VAL A 176 -34.72 -4.37 -50.04
N VAL A 177 -34.80 -5.46 -50.82
CA VAL A 177 -33.90 -6.61 -50.67
C VAL A 177 -32.45 -6.20 -50.91
N SER A 178 -32.18 -5.39 -51.93
CA SER A 178 -30.83 -4.91 -52.22
C SER A 178 -30.27 -4.07 -51.06
N PHE A 179 -31.08 -3.17 -50.50
CA PHE A 179 -30.72 -2.42 -49.29
C PHE A 179 -30.45 -3.35 -48.10
N ALA A 180 -31.32 -4.34 -47.86
CA ALA A 180 -31.16 -5.31 -46.78
C ALA A 180 -29.84 -6.10 -46.89
N LEU A 181 -29.49 -6.53 -48.10
CA LEU A 181 -28.23 -7.21 -48.40
C LEU A 181 -27.01 -6.30 -48.18
N GLN A 182 -27.09 -5.02 -48.55
CA GLN A 182 -26.04 -4.03 -48.29
C GLN A 182 -25.85 -3.74 -46.80
N GLN A 183 -26.90 -3.81 -45.98
CA GLN A 183 -26.73 -3.70 -44.52
C GLN A 183 -26.15 -5.00 -43.93
N LEU A 184 -26.65 -6.16 -44.35
CA LEU A 184 -26.16 -7.46 -43.89
C LEU A 184 -24.67 -7.67 -44.19
N ILE A 185 -24.16 -7.17 -45.33
CA ILE A 185 -22.75 -7.35 -45.71
C ILE A 185 -21.75 -6.58 -44.85
N ARG A 186 -22.23 -5.69 -43.98
CA ARG A 186 -21.39 -5.02 -42.99
C ARG A 186 -21.09 -5.92 -41.79
N LEU A 187 -21.87 -6.99 -41.60
CA LEU A 187 -21.72 -7.96 -40.52
C LEU A 187 -20.96 -9.19 -41.00
N PRO A 188 -19.93 -9.70 -40.30
CA PRO A 188 -19.22 -10.93 -40.67
C PRO A 188 -20.12 -12.18 -40.65
N ALA A 189 -21.11 -12.20 -39.75
CA ALA A 189 -22.16 -13.19 -39.70
C ALA A 189 -23.45 -12.55 -39.17
N GLY A 190 -24.59 -12.92 -39.74
CA GLY A 190 -25.89 -12.36 -39.40
C GLY A 190 -27.01 -12.82 -40.31
N ARG A 191 -28.21 -12.35 -40.03
CA ARG A 191 -29.42 -12.66 -40.79
C ARG A 191 -30.26 -11.41 -40.94
N VAL A 192 -30.83 -11.25 -42.13
CA VAL A 192 -31.88 -10.26 -42.39
C VAL A 192 -33.13 -10.98 -42.87
N THR A 193 -34.28 -10.57 -42.37
CA THR A 193 -35.58 -11.14 -42.75
C THR A 193 -36.54 -10.02 -43.06
N LEU A 194 -37.19 -10.14 -44.21
CA LEU A 194 -38.35 -9.35 -44.58
C LEU A 194 -39.56 -10.24 -44.37
N SER A 195 -40.56 -9.76 -43.63
CA SER A 195 -41.84 -10.42 -43.43
C SER A 195 -42.91 -9.37 -43.68
N ASP A 196 -43.58 -9.49 -44.82
CA ASP A 196 -44.43 -8.41 -45.34
C ASP A 196 -43.63 -7.10 -45.38
N ASP A 197 -44.12 -6.01 -44.80
CA ASP A 197 -43.48 -4.70 -44.76
C ASP A 197 -42.47 -4.54 -43.61
N VAL A 198 -42.15 -5.60 -42.84
CA VAL A 198 -41.27 -5.55 -41.67
C VAL A 198 -39.89 -6.13 -41.97
N MET A 199 -38.83 -5.35 -41.73
CA MET A 199 -37.44 -5.77 -41.85
C MET A 199 -36.78 -5.96 -40.48
N THR A 200 -36.28 -7.16 -40.22
CA THR A 200 -35.49 -7.48 -39.02
C THR A 200 -34.06 -7.81 -39.39
N ILE A 201 -33.07 -7.31 -38.64
CA ILE A 201 -31.66 -7.65 -38.81
C ILE A 201 -31.07 -8.13 -37.48
N GLU A 202 -30.30 -9.21 -37.55
CA GLU A 202 -29.61 -9.80 -36.40
C GLU A 202 -28.17 -10.20 -36.77
N GLY A 203 -27.26 -10.16 -35.81
CA GLY A 203 -25.87 -10.55 -36.03
C GLY A 203 -24.92 -9.89 -35.03
N ARG A 204 -23.61 -9.98 -35.29
CA ARG A 204 -22.58 -9.34 -34.46
C ARG A 204 -21.77 -8.37 -35.30
N SER A 205 -21.65 -7.14 -34.81
CA SER A 205 -20.82 -6.13 -35.44
C SER A 205 -19.33 -6.46 -35.28
N PRO A 206 -18.49 -6.26 -36.30
CA PRO A 206 -17.05 -6.45 -36.19
C PRO A 206 -16.37 -5.35 -35.35
N ASP A 207 -16.96 -4.16 -35.31
CA ASP A 207 -16.46 -2.98 -34.60
C ASP A 207 -17.61 -2.05 -34.19
N LEU A 208 -17.31 -1.04 -33.36
CA LEU A 208 -18.33 -0.12 -32.84
C LEU A 208 -18.84 0.86 -33.92
N ALA A 209 -17.99 1.30 -34.84
CA ALA A 209 -18.40 2.24 -35.90
C ALA A 209 -19.43 1.60 -36.84
N THR A 210 -19.27 0.32 -37.15
CA THR A 210 -20.22 -0.48 -37.92
C THR A 210 -21.54 -0.66 -37.15
N TYR A 211 -21.47 -0.90 -35.84
CA TYR A 211 -22.65 -1.03 -34.99
C TYR A 211 -23.46 0.27 -34.96
N ASP A 212 -22.80 1.40 -34.68
CA ASP A 212 -23.44 2.71 -34.61
C ASP A 212 -24.04 3.13 -35.95
N ALA A 213 -23.33 2.87 -37.06
CA ALA A 213 -23.84 3.14 -38.39
C ALA A 213 -25.08 2.30 -38.72
N LEU A 214 -25.11 1.01 -38.35
CA LEU A 214 -26.29 0.17 -38.53
C LEU A 214 -27.44 0.62 -37.62
N ALA A 215 -27.17 0.93 -36.35
CA ALA A 215 -28.18 1.40 -35.42
C ALA A 215 -28.80 2.74 -35.87
N ALA A 216 -28.00 3.64 -36.44
CA ALA A 216 -28.49 4.89 -37.04
C ALA A 216 -29.37 4.61 -38.26
N THR A 217 -28.91 3.78 -39.19
CA THR A 217 -29.69 3.39 -40.39
C THR A 217 -31.07 2.80 -40.04
N PHE A 218 -31.14 1.99 -38.98
CA PHE A 218 -32.39 1.35 -38.52
C PHE A 218 -33.20 2.22 -37.53
N LYS A 219 -32.81 3.47 -37.29
CA LYS A 219 -33.66 4.48 -36.62
C LYS A 219 -34.46 5.32 -37.62
N ASP A 220 -33.94 5.48 -38.83
CA ASP A 220 -34.57 6.26 -39.89
C ASP A 220 -35.62 5.43 -40.67
N PRO A 221 -36.57 6.07 -41.37
CA PRO A 221 -37.53 5.37 -42.23
C PRO A 221 -36.82 4.52 -43.29
N LEU A 222 -37.19 3.24 -43.40
CA LEU A 222 -36.60 2.35 -44.41
C LEU A 222 -37.14 2.67 -45.82
N PRO A 223 -36.41 2.29 -46.89
CA PRO A 223 -36.86 2.48 -48.25
C PRO A 223 -38.25 1.88 -48.52
N GLN A 224 -39.01 2.52 -49.42
CA GLN A 224 -40.32 2.04 -49.90
C GLN A 224 -41.38 1.84 -48.80
N GLY A 225 -41.26 2.53 -47.67
CA GLY A 225 -42.25 2.49 -46.59
C GLY A 225 -42.18 1.25 -45.70
N PHE A 226 -41.12 0.44 -45.81
CA PHE A 226 -40.88 -0.68 -44.90
C PHE A 226 -40.65 -0.17 -43.47
N ARG A 227 -41.05 -0.97 -42.49
CA ARG A 227 -40.88 -0.70 -41.07
C ARG A 227 -39.76 -1.55 -40.51
N VAL A 228 -39.02 -0.98 -39.57
CA VAL A 228 -38.03 -1.70 -38.79
C VAL A 228 -38.77 -2.61 -37.81
N GLY A 229 -38.48 -3.90 -37.87
CA GLY A 229 -38.87 -4.86 -36.84
C GLY A 229 -37.84 -4.89 -35.71
N THR A 230 -37.44 -6.08 -35.26
CA THR A 230 -36.37 -6.20 -34.27
C THR A 230 -35.00 -5.90 -34.86
N PHE A 231 -34.31 -4.90 -34.29
CA PHE A 231 -32.87 -4.68 -34.49
C PHE A 231 -32.09 -5.45 -33.41
N ALA A 232 -31.57 -6.62 -33.77
CA ALA A 232 -30.87 -7.54 -32.86
C ALA A 232 -29.38 -7.68 -33.23
N VAL A 233 -28.75 -6.58 -33.67
CA VAL A 233 -27.29 -6.54 -33.87
C VAL A 233 -26.61 -6.36 -32.51
N ARG A 234 -25.59 -7.16 -32.22
CA ARG A 234 -24.78 -7.07 -31.00
C ARG A 234 -23.49 -6.28 -31.25
N PRO A 235 -22.99 -5.52 -30.26
CA PRO A 235 -21.69 -4.84 -30.36
C PRO A 235 -20.53 -5.85 -30.42
N PRO A 236 -19.31 -5.40 -30.77
CA PRO A 236 -18.13 -6.26 -30.76
C PRO A 236 -17.83 -6.79 -29.34
N VAL A 237 -17.22 -7.97 -29.25
CA VAL A 237 -16.82 -8.57 -27.97
C VAL A 237 -15.48 -7.96 -27.53
N ALA A 238 -15.41 -7.41 -26.33
CA ALA A 238 -14.16 -6.97 -25.71
C ALA A 238 -13.57 -8.08 -24.83
N THR A 239 -12.29 -8.39 -25.02
CA THR A 239 -11.53 -9.34 -24.19
C THR A 239 -10.12 -8.79 -23.93
N PRO A 240 -9.72 -8.52 -22.66
CA PRO A 240 -10.53 -8.62 -21.45
C PRO A 240 -11.64 -7.55 -21.39
N TYR A 241 -12.73 -7.83 -20.68
CA TYR A 241 -13.82 -6.88 -20.51
C TYR A 241 -13.50 -5.91 -19.37
N MET A 242 -13.11 -4.69 -19.72
CA MET A 242 -12.61 -3.70 -18.76
C MET A 242 -13.58 -2.53 -18.56
N TRP A 243 -13.78 -2.13 -17.31
CA TRP A 243 -14.44 -0.88 -16.94
C TRP A 243 -13.67 -0.20 -15.81
N SER A 244 -13.50 1.11 -15.86
CA SER A 244 -12.83 1.84 -14.78
C SER A 244 -13.47 3.17 -14.49
N ALA A 245 -13.35 3.60 -13.23
CA ALA A 245 -13.69 4.95 -12.80
C ALA A 245 -12.52 5.55 -12.02
N VAL A 246 -12.10 6.75 -12.41
CA VAL A 246 -11.04 7.52 -11.76
C VAL A 246 -11.67 8.78 -11.19
N ARG A 247 -11.55 8.98 -9.88
CA ARG A 247 -11.98 10.21 -9.21
C ARG A 247 -10.76 11.05 -8.84
N ASP A 248 -10.77 12.30 -9.28
CA ASP A 248 -9.83 13.33 -8.84
C ASP A 248 -10.63 14.50 -8.29
N ALA A 249 -10.80 14.54 -6.96
CA ALA A 249 -11.57 15.54 -6.24
C ALA A 249 -13.01 15.70 -6.74
N ASP A 250 -13.26 16.71 -7.59
CA ASP A 250 -14.54 17.13 -8.13
C ASP A 250 -14.84 16.53 -9.52
N GLN A 251 -13.94 15.75 -10.10
CA GLN A 251 -14.15 15.12 -11.40
C GLN A 251 -14.09 13.59 -11.31
N ILE A 252 -14.99 12.92 -12.04
CA ILE A 252 -14.96 11.47 -12.23
C ILE A 252 -14.93 11.12 -13.71
N HIS A 253 -13.93 10.33 -14.10
CA HIS A 253 -13.73 9.84 -15.46
C HIS A 253 -14.15 8.39 -15.54
N LEU A 254 -15.09 8.08 -16.45
CA LEU A 254 -15.59 6.74 -16.70
C LEU A 254 -15.04 6.25 -18.03
N LEU A 255 -14.31 5.14 -18.00
CA LEU A 255 -13.57 4.59 -19.14
C LEU A 255 -13.87 3.10 -19.32
N GLY A 256 -13.64 2.59 -20.53
CA GLY A 256 -13.78 1.17 -20.86
C GLY A 256 -15.15 0.83 -21.45
N HIS A 257 -15.67 -0.33 -21.12
CA HIS A 257 -16.79 -0.96 -21.81
C HIS A 257 -18.08 -1.00 -20.98
N VAL A 258 -19.21 -0.83 -21.67
CA VAL A 258 -20.58 -0.98 -21.15
C VAL A 258 -21.38 -1.97 -22.02
N PRO A 259 -22.19 -2.86 -21.43
CA PRO A 259 -22.84 -3.94 -22.18
C PRO A 259 -24.06 -3.50 -23.00
N SER A 260 -24.70 -2.40 -22.60
CA SER A 260 -25.84 -1.82 -23.30
C SER A 260 -26.00 -0.34 -22.97
N GLN A 261 -26.87 0.36 -23.72
CA GLN A 261 -27.17 1.76 -23.45
C GLN A 261 -27.92 1.94 -22.13
N GLU A 262 -28.78 0.99 -21.77
CA GLU A 262 -29.51 0.97 -20.50
C GLU A 262 -28.54 0.82 -19.32
N ALA A 263 -27.57 -0.10 -19.44
CA ALA A 263 -26.53 -0.28 -18.43
C ALA A 263 -25.68 1.00 -18.28
N ARG A 264 -25.33 1.67 -19.38
CA ARG A 264 -24.64 2.96 -19.36
C ARG A 264 -25.42 4.00 -18.55
N GLN A 265 -26.73 4.12 -18.78
CA GLN A 265 -27.59 5.06 -18.02
C GLN A 265 -27.66 4.70 -16.53
N GLN A 266 -27.71 3.41 -16.18
CA GLN A 266 -27.68 2.95 -14.79
C GLN A 266 -26.35 3.32 -14.10
N VAL A 267 -25.22 3.18 -14.80
CA VAL A 267 -23.92 3.63 -14.27
C VAL A 267 -23.90 5.14 -14.05
N LEU A 268 -24.34 5.93 -15.03
CA LEU A 268 -24.39 7.39 -14.89
C LEU A 268 -25.31 7.83 -13.74
N ALA A 269 -26.44 7.16 -13.54
CA ALA A 269 -27.33 7.41 -12.41
C ALA A 269 -26.67 7.02 -11.07
N ALA A 270 -25.97 5.88 -11.01
CA ALA A 270 -25.26 5.43 -9.82
C ALA A 270 -24.11 6.37 -9.43
N VAL A 271 -23.39 6.94 -10.41
CA VAL A 271 -22.35 7.94 -10.17
C VAL A 271 -22.98 9.20 -9.56
N ARG A 272 -24.03 9.74 -10.18
CA ARG A 272 -24.70 10.95 -9.69
C ARG A 272 -25.25 10.79 -8.28
N GLY A 273 -25.86 9.64 -7.96
CA GLY A 273 -26.38 9.40 -6.61
C GLY A 273 -25.34 9.02 -5.56
N ALA A 274 -24.11 8.68 -5.96
CA ALA A 274 -23.02 8.37 -5.04
C ALA A 274 -22.08 9.57 -4.81
N ILE A 275 -22.00 10.49 -5.78
CA ILE A 275 -21.07 11.62 -5.79
C ILE A 275 -21.79 12.85 -6.36
N ASP A 276 -22.61 13.51 -5.52
CA ASP A 276 -23.56 14.57 -5.95
C ASP A 276 -22.89 15.79 -6.60
N ASP A 277 -21.65 16.11 -6.24
CA ASP A 277 -20.93 17.32 -6.69
C ASP A 277 -19.90 17.09 -7.81
N ALA A 278 -19.78 15.85 -8.33
CA ALA A 278 -18.73 15.55 -9.30
C ALA A 278 -19.12 15.80 -10.77
N ARG A 279 -18.25 16.48 -11.51
CA ARG A 279 -18.32 16.56 -12.97
C ARG A 279 -18.01 15.18 -13.56
N VAL A 280 -19.01 14.58 -14.21
CA VAL A 280 -18.87 13.28 -14.87
C VAL A 280 -18.33 13.45 -16.28
N VAL A 281 -17.18 12.85 -16.57
CA VAL A 281 -16.63 12.68 -17.92
C VAL A 281 -16.87 11.23 -18.33
N ASP A 282 -17.72 11.03 -19.34
CA ASP A 282 -18.11 9.70 -19.82
C ASP A 282 -17.45 9.40 -21.18
N GLU A 283 -16.46 8.51 -21.15
CA GLU A 283 -15.75 7.98 -22.33
C GLU A 283 -16.00 6.47 -22.51
N MET A 284 -17.07 5.94 -21.92
CA MET A 284 -17.44 4.53 -22.04
C MET A 284 -17.91 4.18 -23.45
N GLN A 285 -17.60 2.95 -23.88
CA GLN A 285 -17.93 2.41 -25.21
C GLN A 285 -18.79 1.15 -25.09
N LEU A 286 -19.73 0.94 -26.03
CA LEU A 286 -20.53 -0.28 -26.05
C LEU A 286 -19.68 -1.48 -26.49
N ALA A 287 -19.69 -2.55 -25.70
CA ALA A 287 -19.09 -3.83 -26.07
C ALA A 287 -19.79 -5.01 -25.39
N ASP A 288 -19.82 -6.15 -26.07
CA ASP A 288 -20.24 -7.44 -25.54
C ASP A 288 -19.06 -8.11 -24.81
N GLY A 289 -19.30 -9.20 -24.09
CA GLY A 289 -18.26 -9.91 -23.31
C GLY A 289 -18.24 -9.59 -21.83
N ALA A 290 -19.16 -8.74 -21.34
CA ALA A 290 -19.38 -8.58 -19.92
C ALA A 290 -19.80 -9.91 -19.29
N PRO A 291 -19.50 -10.15 -17.99
CA PRO A 291 -20.30 -11.05 -17.18
C PRO A 291 -21.79 -10.67 -17.27
N SER A 292 -22.70 -11.51 -16.78
CA SER A 292 -24.14 -11.20 -16.83
C SER A 292 -24.42 -9.74 -16.45
N VAL A 293 -25.16 -9.02 -17.30
CA VAL A 293 -25.38 -7.56 -17.20
C VAL A 293 -25.76 -7.14 -15.78
N ASP A 294 -26.69 -7.87 -15.15
CA ASP A 294 -27.14 -7.59 -13.78
C ASP A 294 -26.02 -7.69 -12.73
N ARG A 295 -25.15 -8.71 -12.82
CA ARG A 295 -24.00 -8.85 -11.91
C ARG A 295 -22.97 -7.75 -12.17
N TRP A 296 -22.72 -7.41 -13.43
CA TRP A 296 -21.81 -6.33 -13.78
C TRP A 296 -22.29 -4.97 -13.26
N VAL A 297 -23.57 -4.63 -13.44
CA VAL A 297 -24.16 -3.38 -12.90
C VAL A 297 -24.08 -3.36 -11.37
N LYS A 298 -24.39 -4.47 -10.69
CA LYS A 298 -24.24 -4.58 -9.23
C LYS A 298 -22.79 -4.37 -8.79
N ALA A 299 -21.82 -4.91 -9.53
CA ALA A 299 -20.39 -4.72 -9.25
C ALA A 299 -19.96 -3.26 -9.43
N VAL A 300 -20.38 -2.60 -10.52
CA VAL A 300 -20.14 -1.17 -10.73
C VAL A 300 -20.76 -0.32 -9.62
N GLY A 301 -22.02 -0.60 -9.24
CA GLY A 301 -22.66 0.11 -8.13
C GLY A 301 -21.93 -0.09 -6.80
N TYR A 302 -21.42 -1.30 -6.54
CA TYR A 302 -20.58 -1.58 -5.37
C TYR A 302 -19.28 -0.77 -5.39
N THR A 303 -18.54 -0.77 -6.50
CA THR A 303 -17.24 -0.07 -6.60
C THR A 303 -17.41 1.44 -6.52
N LEU A 304 -18.45 2.00 -7.15
CA LEU A 304 -18.76 3.44 -7.07
C LEU A 304 -19.07 3.90 -5.64
N ARG A 305 -19.80 3.10 -4.85
CA ARG A 305 -20.03 3.42 -3.42
C ARG A 305 -18.74 3.44 -2.60
N GLN A 306 -17.76 2.60 -2.95
CA GLN A 306 -16.45 2.63 -2.28
C GLN A 306 -15.62 3.82 -2.76
N LEU A 307 -15.60 4.10 -4.06
CA LEU A 307 -14.89 5.24 -4.64
C LEU A 307 -15.45 6.58 -4.12
N ALA A 308 -16.76 6.66 -3.82
CA ALA A 308 -17.39 7.84 -3.24
C ALA A 308 -16.81 8.25 -1.87
N ARG A 309 -16.23 7.29 -1.12
CA ARG A 309 -15.57 7.54 0.18
C ARG A 309 -14.15 8.07 0.04
N LEU A 310 -13.57 7.98 -1.14
CA LEU A 310 -12.21 8.40 -1.43
C LEU A 310 -12.23 9.75 -2.15
N PRO A 311 -11.55 10.81 -1.65
CA PRO A 311 -11.43 12.08 -2.35
C PRO A 311 -10.69 11.94 -3.68
N LYS A 312 -9.69 11.05 -3.72
CA LYS A 312 -8.94 10.67 -4.91
C LYS A 312 -8.77 9.15 -4.91
N GLY A 313 -9.08 8.52 -6.03
CA GLY A 313 -9.01 7.07 -6.13
C GLY A 313 -9.37 6.53 -7.50
N ARG A 314 -9.16 5.23 -7.66
CA ARG A 314 -9.41 4.51 -8.90
C ARG A 314 -10.04 3.16 -8.60
N VAL A 315 -11.03 2.80 -9.41
CA VAL A 315 -11.55 1.45 -9.48
C VAL A 315 -11.36 0.90 -10.90
N LEU A 316 -10.98 -0.37 -10.99
CA LEU A 316 -10.89 -1.11 -12.23
C LEU A 316 -11.62 -2.45 -12.04
N ILE A 317 -12.54 -2.75 -12.95
CA ILE A 317 -13.17 -4.05 -13.11
C ILE A 317 -12.62 -4.64 -14.39
N SER A 318 -11.92 -5.77 -14.30
CA SER A 318 -11.46 -6.56 -15.44
C SER A 318 -12.10 -7.94 -15.34
N ASP A 319 -13.01 -8.25 -16.26
CA ASP A 319 -13.87 -9.42 -16.23
C ASP A 319 -14.61 -9.54 -14.89
N THR A 320 -14.14 -10.38 -13.97
CA THR A 320 -14.69 -10.56 -12.61
C THR A 320 -13.78 -10.06 -11.49
N SER A 321 -12.62 -9.48 -11.84
CA SER A 321 -11.63 -8.98 -10.89
C SER A 321 -11.77 -7.48 -10.65
N ILE A 322 -11.90 -7.09 -9.39
CA ILE A 322 -11.99 -5.71 -8.94
C ILE A 322 -10.63 -5.28 -8.37
N THR A 323 -10.17 -4.11 -8.76
CA THR A 323 -9.06 -3.38 -8.14
C THR A 323 -9.58 -2.06 -7.60
N LEU A 324 -9.23 -1.73 -6.35
CA LEU A 324 -9.56 -0.46 -5.71
C LEU A 324 -8.28 0.17 -5.15
N GLU A 325 -8.04 1.43 -5.50
CA GLU A 325 -6.85 2.19 -5.14
C GLU A 325 -7.26 3.60 -4.68
N GLY A 326 -6.52 4.17 -3.74
CA GLY A 326 -6.70 5.55 -3.31
C GLY A 326 -6.23 5.78 -1.87
N ALA A 327 -6.46 6.98 -1.34
CA ALA A 327 -6.10 7.33 0.02
C ALA A 327 -7.36 7.66 0.83
N SER A 328 -7.52 7.02 1.99
CA SER A 328 -8.65 7.31 2.87
C SER A 328 -8.50 8.68 3.52
N PRO A 329 -9.55 9.52 3.56
CA PRO A 329 -9.51 10.82 4.23
C PRO A 329 -9.53 10.71 5.76
N ASP A 330 -10.17 9.67 6.29
CA ASP A 330 -10.40 9.48 7.71
C ASP A 330 -10.52 7.98 8.08
N TYR A 331 -10.52 7.68 9.38
CA TYR A 331 -10.57 6.31 9.89
C TYR A 331 -11.91 5.63 9.64
N GLY A 332 -13.04 6.33 9.74
CA GLY A 332 -14.36 5.75 9.51
C GLY A 332 -14.55 5.33 8.05
N SER A 333 -14.06 6.17 7.12
CA SER A 333 -14.00 5.84 5.70
C SER A 333 -13.10 4.62 5.44
N PHE A 334 -11.92 4.55 6.08
CA PHE A 334 -11.00 3.42 5.94
C PHE A 334 -11.60 2.11 6.47
N ASP A 335 -12.20 2.14 7.66
CA ASP A 335 -12.85 0.98 8.29
C ASP A 335 -14.01 0.46 7.43
N ALA A 336 -14.80 1.36 6.86
CA ALA A 336 -15.87 0.99 5.94
C ALA A 336 -15.35 0.32 4.66
N LEU A 337 -14.22 0.81 4.11
CA LEU A 337 -13.58 0.21 2.93
C LEU A 337 -12.98 -1.17 3.25
N MET A 338 -12.39 -1.34 4.44
CA MET A 338 -11.88 -2.62 4.93
C MET A 338 -13.00 -3.64 5.18
N ALA A 339 -14.15 -3.19 5.68
CA ALA A 339 -15.34 -4.04 5.82
C ALA A 339 -15.88 -4.45 4.43
N ALA A 340 -15.98 -3.49 3.49
CA ALA A 340 -16.42 -3.76 2.13
C ALA A 340 -15.53 -4.80 1.43
N ARG A 341 -14.21 -4.73 1.64
CA ARG A 341 -13.24 -5.69 1.10
C ARG A 341 -13.58 -7.15 1.43
N ARG A 342 -14.22 -7.42 2.58
CA ARG A 342 -14.59 -8.78 3.02
C ARG A 342 -15.88 -9.32 2.39
N ALA A 343 -16.65 -8.47 1.70
CA ALA A 343 -17.94 -8.81 1.12
C ALA A 343 -18.07 -8.31 -0.34
N PRO A 344 -17.27 -8.86 -1.29
CA PRO A 344 -17.40 -8.51 -2.70
C PRO A 344 -18.76 -8.98 -3.28
N PRO A 345 -19.25 -8.34 -4.36
CA PRO A 345 -20.49 -8.74 -5.01
C PRO A 345 -20.39 -10.13 -5.63
N GLU A 346 -21.53 -10.83 -5.71
CA GLU A 346 -21.60 -12.21 -6.20
C GLU A 346 -20.98 -12.37 -7.60
N GLY A 347 -20.05 -13.34 -7.72
CA GLY A 347 -19.34 -13.62 -8.96
C GLY A 347 -18.15 -12.70 -9.26
N PHE A 348 -17.79 -11.80 -8.33
CA PHE A 348 -16.60 -10.94 -8.42
C PHE A 348 -15.65 -11.15 -7.24
N THR A 349 -14.37 -10.90 -7.47
CA THR A 349 -13.34 -10.92 -6.42
C THR A 349 -12.63 -9.58 -6.36
N LEU A 350 -12.33 -9.10 -5.16
CA LEU A 350 -11.47 -7.93 -4.98
C LEU A 350 -10.00 -8.39 -5.04
N ALA A 351 -9.49 -8.50 -6.26
CA ALA A 351 -8.17 -9.04 -6.55
C ALA A 351 -7.02 -8.17 -6.01
N ARG A 352 -7.19 -6.85 -6.03
CA ARG A 352 -6.21 -5.89 -5.49
C ARG A 352 -6.90 -4.79 -4.70
N PHE A 353 -6.37 -4.52 -3.50
CA PHE A 353 -6.84 -3.47 -2.61
C PHE A 353 -5.64 -2.65 -2.14
N LEU A 354 -5.45 -1.50 -2.77
CA LEU A 354 -4.33 -0.57 -2.55
C LEU A 354 -4.88 0.74 -1.96
N VAL A 355 -5.70 0.63 -0.91
CA VAL A 355 -6.20 1.80 -0.19
C VAL A 355 -5.22 2.14 0.92
N GLU A 356 -4.63 3.32 0.86
CA GLU A 356 -3.77 3.85 1.90
C GLU A 356 -4.61 4.32 3.10
N PRO A 357 -4.17 4.03 4.34
CA PRO A 357 -4.84 4.53 5.52
C PRO A 357 -4.66 6.06 5.67
N PRO A 358 -5.47 6.71 6.53
CA PRO A 358 -5.42 8.15 6.71
C PRO A 358 -4.04 8.66 7.09
N ARG A 359 -3.64 9.79 6.51
CA ARG A 359 -2.35 10.42 6.79
C ARG A 359 -2.41 11.18 8.11
N VAL A 360 -1.48 10.89 9.02
CA VAL A 360 -1.38 11.58 10.31
C VAL A 360 -0.01 12.23 10.50
N SER A 361 0.00 13.35 11.22
CA SER A 361 1.21 14.03 11.68
C SER A 361 0.89 14.76 12.99
N PRO A 362 1.63 14.52 14.09
CA PRO A 362 2.79 13.63 14.20
C PRO A 362 2.41 12.13 14.14
N PHE A 363 3.32 11.30 13.64
CA PHE A 363 3.16 9.85 13.59
C PHE A 363 3.65 9.22 14.89
N LEU A 364 2.74 9.01 15.83
CA LEU A 364 3.04 8.59 17.20
C LEU A 364 2.63 7.13 17.43
N TRP A 365 3.53 6.37 18.06
CA TRP A 365 3.23 5.06 18.64
C TRP A 365 3.73 5.02 20.07
N ALA A 366 3.04 4.34 20.98
CA ALA A 366 3.51 4.20 22.34
C ALA A 366 3.15 2.85 22.97
N ALA A 367 4.08 2.35 23.78
CA ALA A 367 3.91 1.19 24.63
C ALA A 367 3.99 1.62 26.10
N THR A 368 2.96 1.30 26.87
CA THR A 368 2.86 1.66 28.29
C THR A 368 2.74 0.39 29.13
N LEU A 369 3.72 0.17 30.01
CA LEU A 369 3.80 -0.98 30.92
C LEU A 369 3.44 -0.51 32.33
N ILE A 370 2.33 -1.03 32.88
CA ILE A 370 1.87 -0.75 34.24
C ILE A 370 1.43 -2.08 34.86
N GLY A 371 2.10 -2.49 35.94
CA GLY A 371 1.90 -3.82 36.52
C GLY A 371 2.07 -4.92 35.47
N ASP A 372 1.13 -5.85 35.41
CA ASP A 372 1.17 -6.97 34.46
C ASP A 372 0.45 -6.68 33.13
N THR A 373 0.28 -5.39 32.77
CA THR A 373 -0.39 -5.00 31.53
C THR A 373 0.49 -4.10 30.68
N LEU A 374 0.68 -4.49 29.42
CA LEU A 374 1.28 -3.68 28.37
C LEU A 374 0.21 -3.18 27.41
N LYS A 375 0.01 -1.87 27.35
CA LYS A 375 -0.93 -1.22 26.43
C LYS A 375 -0.18 -0.58 25.27
N LEU A 376 -0.49 -1.00 24.04
CA LEU A 376 0.02 -0.43 22.80
C LEU A 376 -1.02 0.55 22.23
N THR A 377 -0.58 1.76 21.88
CA THR A 377 -1.47 2.85 21.41
C THR A 377 -0.81 3.63 20.27
N GLY A 378 -1.61 4.44 19.57
CA GLY A 378 -1.14 5.30 18.49
C GLY A 378 -1.35 4.66 17.12
N VAL A 379 -0.37 4.80 16.23
CA VAL A 379 -0.49 4.38 14.84
C VAL A 379 0.63 3.46 14.36
N ALA A 380 0.30 2.56 13.43
CA ALA A 380 1.21 1.67 12.73
C ALA A 380 1.13 1.89 11.21
N PRO A 381 2.25 1.74 10.47
CA PRO A 381 2.31 2.02 9.04
C PRO A 381 1.63 0.94 8.17
N SER A 382 1.46 -0.28 8.69
CA SER A 382 0.79 -1.38 8.00
C SER A 382 0.24 -2.42 8.98
N GLU A 383 -0.70 -3.24 8.51
CA GLU A 383 -1.28 -4.36 9.29
C GLU A 383 -0.22 -5.41 9.68
N GLU A 384 0.74 -5.64 8.79
CA GLU A 384 1.85 -6.56 9.07
C GLU A 384 2.78 -6.02 10.14
N ALA A 385 3.16 -4.73 10.07
CA ALA A 385 3.99 -4.08 11.08
C ALA A 385 3.30 -4.06 12.46
N GLY A 386 2.01 -3.71 12.51
CA GLY A 386 1.24 -3.71 13.76
C GLY A 386 1.19 -5.10 14.40
N ARG A 387 0.81 -6.14 13.63
CA ARG A 387 0.79 -7.54 14.12
C ARG A 387 2.17 -8.01 14.58
N GLY A 388 3.22 -7.67 13.84
CA GLY A 388 4.60 -8.02 14.19
C GLY A 388 5.02 -7.45 15.54
N ILE A 389 4.64 -6.21 15.85
CA ILE A 389 4.95 -5.57 17.14
C ILE A 389 4.16 -6.16 18.31
N VAL A 390 2.90 -6.56 18.10
CA VAL A 390 2.14 -7.27 19.13
C VAL A 390 2.81 -8.59 19.51
N GLU A 391 3.31 -9.34 18.51
CA GLU A 391 4.02 -10.59 18.75
C GLU A 391 5.37 -10.37 19.42
N ALA A 392 6.14 -9.38 18.95
CA ALA A 392 7.40 -8.99 19.57
C ALA A 392 7.21 -8.56 21.03
N ALA A 393 6.13 -7.84 21.33
CA ALA A 393 5.78 -7.45 22.70
C ALA A 393 5.50 -8.66 23.60
N ARG A 394 4.73 -9.65 23.12
CA ARG A 394 4.46 -10.90 23.87
C ARG A 394 5.73 -11.71 24.11
N SER A 395 6.63 -11.74 23.14
CA SER A 395 7.92 -12.44 23.24
C SER A 395 8.88 -11.74 24.21
N ALA A 396 8.96 -10.41 24.16
CA ALA A 396 9.85 -9.61 25.00
C ALA A 396 9.43 -9.58 26.48
N LEU A 397 8.12 -9.74 26.75
CA LEU A 397 7.52 -9.62 28.08
C LEU A 397 6.65 -10.85 28.39
N PRO A 398 7.26 -12.02 28.66
CA PRO A 398 6.50 -13.23 28.97
C PRO A 398 5.71 -13.06 30.28
N GLY A 399 4.43 -13.45 30.27
CA GLY A 399 3.53 -13.34 31.42
C GLY A 399 2.79 -12.00 31.53
N ILE A 400 3.12 -10.99 30.71
CA ILE A 400 2.43 -9.70 30.67
C ILE A 400 1.24 -9.77 29.71
N THR A 401 0.10 -9.21 30.12
CA THR A 401 -1.09 -9.09 29.27
C THR A 401 -0.91 -7.94 28.27
N VAL A 402 -0.85 -8.26 26.98
CA VAL A 402 -0.70 -7.26 25.91
C VAL A 402 -2.06 -6.86 25.34
N THR A 403 -2.39 -5.58 25.43
CA THR A 403 -3.58 -4.95 24.83
C THR A 403 -3.15 -4.04 23.68
N ASP A 404 -3.74 -4.22 22.50
CA ASP A 404 -3.41 -3.43 21.30
C ASP A 404 -4.60 -2.54 20.90
N GLU A 405 -4.38 -1.22 20.94
CA GLU A 405 -5.27 -0.18 20.45
C GLU A 405 -4.64 0.62 19.30
N THR A 406 -3.61 0.07 18.65
CA THR A 406 -2.96 0.72 17.51
C THR A 406 -3.88 0.75 16.29
N LYS A 407 -3.85 1.87 15.55
CA LYS A 407 -4.61 2.06 14.30
C LYS A 407 -3.66 2.14 13.11
N LEU A 408 -4.14 1.83 11.92
CA LEU A 408 -3.35 2.01 10.70
C LEU A 408 -3.37 3.47 10.25
N ALA A 409 -2.20 4.03 9.96
CA ALA A 409 -2.10 5.38 9.41
C ALA A 409 -0.92 5.48 8.43
N SER A 410 -0.97 6.46 7.53
CA SER A 410 0.11 6.81 6.61
C SER A 410 0.82 8.10 7.06
N GLY A 411 1.92 8.45 6.38
CA GLY A 411 2.74 9.62 6.72
C GLY A 411 3.85 9.36 7.74
N GLY A 412 4.00 8.10 8.19
CA GLY A 412 5.08 7.65 9.06
C GLY A 412 6.36 7.25 8.32
N PRO A 413 7.39 6.82 9.06
CA PRO A 413 8.59 6.24 8.47
C PRO A 413 8.29 4.91 7.73
N PRO A 414 9.23 4.42 6.90
CA PRO A 414 9.14 3.08 6.31
C PRO A 414 8.83 1.99 7.35
N ALA A 415 8.07 0.98 6.96
CA ALA A 415 7.54 -0.02 7.89
C ALA A 415 8.65 -0.78 8.63
N ASP A 416 9.74 -1.11 7.96
CA ASP A 416 10.92 -1.75 8.52
C ASP A 416 11.63 -0.86 9.56
N ALA A 417 11.83 0.43 9.24
CA ALA A 417 12.42 1.39 10.17
C ALA A 417 11.55 1.58 11.42
N TRP A 418 10.23 1.64 11.24
CA TRP A 418 9.27 1.72 12.35
C TRP A 418 9.32 0.47 13.23
N VAL A 419 9.30 -0.73 12.63
CA VAL A 419 9.37 -2.01 13.35
C VAL A 419 10.68 -2.11 14.14
N ASN A 420 11.82 -1.74 13.55
CA ASN A 420 13.12 -1.74 14.23
C ASN A 420 13.13 -0.81 15.45
N ALA A 421 12.59 0.40 15.30
CA ALA A 421 12.50 1.36 16.40
C ALA A 421 11.55 0.90 17.51
N ALA A 422 10.37 0.38 17.16
CA ALA A 422 9.40 -0.14 18.11
C ALA A 422 9.92 -1.39 18.86
N ASN A 423 10.61 -2.31 18.19
CA ASN A 423 11.27 -3.45 18.84
C ASN A 423 12.37 -3.01 19.81
N PHE A 424 13.21 -2.05 19.41
CA PHE A 424 14.22 -1.51 20.31
C PHE A 424 13.59 -0.81 21.52
N ALA A 425 12.50 -0.05 21.32
CA ALA A 425 11.73 0.58 22.39
C ALA A 425 11.17 -0.46 23.37
N LEU A 426 10.55 -1.54 22.88
CA LEU A 426 10.03 -2.64 23.70
C LEU A 426 11.14 -3.35 24.49
N ALA A 427 12.30 -3.59 23.85
CA ALA A 427 13.43 -4.22 24.51
C ALA A 427 14.02 -3.36 25.65
N GLN A 428 13.96 -2.02 25.53
CA GLN A 428 14.33 -1.15 26.65
C GLN A 428 13.22 -1.09 27.70
N LEU A 429 11.95 -0.99 27.30
CA LEU A 429 10.80 -0.98 28.21
C LEU A 429 10.72 -2.26 29.06
N ALA A 430 11.13 -3.41 28.52
CA ALA A 430 11.18 -4.68 29.24
C ALA A 430 12.18 -4.71 30.41
N LYS A 431 13.08 -3.73 30.50
CA LYS A 431 14.02 -3.54 31.63
C LYS A 431 13.45 -2.62 32.71
N LEU A 432 12.22 -2.15 32.55
CA LEU A 432 11.54 -1.28 33.51
C LEU A 432 10.50 -2.08 34.29
N ARG A 433 10.30 -1.72 35.56
CA ARG A 433 9.21 -2.25 36.38
C ARG A 433 7.87 -1.67 35.93
N GLU A 434 7.88 -0.38 35.62
CA GLU A 434 6.77 0.37 35.05
C GLU A 434 7.33 1.49 34.17
N GLY A 435 6.63 1.84 33.10
CA GLY A 435 7.11 2.90 32.23
C GLY A 435 6.32 3.07 30.93
N ARG A 436 6.77 4.04 30.14
CA ARG A 436 6.23 4.35 28.82
C ARG A 436 7.37 4.59 27.85
N ALA A 437 7.31 3.90 26.72
CA ALA A 437 8.13 4.17 25.55
C ALA A 437 7.25 4.81 24.47
N GLU A 438 7.59 6.01 24.04
CA GLU A 438 6.90 6.73 22.97
C GLU A 438 7.83 6.91 21.78
N LEU A 439 7.36 6.53 20.59
CA LEU A 439 8.05 6.64 19.32
C LEU A 439 7.39 7.73 18.46
N SER A 440 8.17 8.75 18.13
CA SER A 440 7.79 9.84 17.21
C SER A 440 8.84 9.97 16.12
N GLY A 441 8.52 9.49 14.92
CA GLY A 441 9.49 9.40 13.83
C GLY A 441 10.64 8.46 14.20
N THR A 442 11.83 9.01 14.46
CA THR A 442 13.04 8.28 14.86
C THR A 442 13.40 8.47 16.34
N ARG A 443 12.68 9.32 17.07
CA ARG A 443 12.92 9.60 18.48
C ARG A 443 12.07 8.69 19.35
N ILE A 444 12.72 7.98 20.26
CA ILE A 444 12.11 7.22 21.33
C ILE A 444 12.32 7.98 22.63
N THR A 445 11.23 8.31 23.32
CA THR A 445 11.28 8.85 24.69
C THR A 445 10.87 7.74 25.64
N LEU A 446 11.78 7.35 26.53
CA LEU A 446 11.57 6.31 27.52
C LEU A 446 11.53 6.93 28.92
N SER A 447 10.45 6.64 29.64
CA SER A 447 10.19 7.15 31.00
C SER A 447 9.70 6.01 31.89
N GLY A 448 10.00 6.09 33.19
CA GLY A 448 9.57 5.08 34.16
C GLY A 448 10.62 4.75 35.20
N GLU A 449 10.45 3.62 35.88
CA GLU A 449 11.37 3.09 36.88
C GLU A 449 12.03 1.80 36.37
N ALA A 450 13.36 1.74 36.40
CA ALA A 450 14.09 0.53 36.04
C ALA A 450 13.75 -0.63 37.01
N SER A 451 13.75 -1.87 36.50
CA SER A 451 13.46 -3.07 37.32
C SER A 451 14.44 -3.20 38.49
N ASP A 452 15.70 -2.94 38.19
CA ASP A 452 16.86 -3.04 39.05
C ASP A 452 17.98 -2.08 38.59
N SER A 453 19.08 -2.06 39.33
CA SER A 453 20.19 -1.15 39.07
C SER A 453 20.98 -1.49 37.81
N SER A 454 21.07 -2.78 37.44
CA SER A 454 21.76 -3.24 36.23
C SER A 454 20.97 -2.82 34.98
N ALA A 455 19.65 -3.00 35.02
CA ALA A 455 18.72 -2.52 34.01
C ALA A 455 18.84 -1.00 33.80
N TYR A 456 18.88 -0.22 34.89
CA TYR A 456 19.04 1.24 34.82
C TYR A 456 20.31 1.64 34.04
N VAL A 457 21.45 1.04 34.38
CA VAL A 457 22.74 1.32 33.70
C VAL A 457 22.66 0.87 32.24
N THR A 458 22.15 -0.33 31.97
CA THR A 458 22.04 -0.89 30.62
C THR A 458 21.23 0.03 29.69
N VAL A 459 20.10 0.57 30.16
CA VAL A 459 19.26 1.48 29.37
C VAL A 459 19.97 2.82 29.13
N ARG A 460 20.65 3.38 30.15
CA ARG A 460 21.43 4.61 30.00
C ARG A 460 22.59 4.45 29.02
N THR A 461 23.28 3.32 29.04
CA THR A 461 24.34 3.01 28.06
C THR A 461 23.77 2.84 26.65
N ALA A 462 22.63 2.16 26.51
CA ALA A 462 21.95 2.05 25.22
C ALA A 462 21.53 3.41 24.65
N ALA A 463 21.25 4.41 25.51
CA ALA A 463 20.96 5.77 25.06
C ALA A 463 22.20 6.55 24.58
N GLN A 464 23.40 6.18 25.02
CA GLN A 464 24.67 6.77 24.54
C GLN A 464 25.07 6.23 23.17
N ALA A 465 24.71 4.98 22.87
CA ALA A 465 25.00 4.32 21.59
C ALA A 465 23.75 3.58 21.05
N PRO A 466 22.69 4.31 20.64
CA PRO A 466 21.50 3.70 20.09
C PRO A 466 21.77 3.10 18.69
N PRO A 467 20.89 2.21 18.19
CA PRO A 467 20.98 1.71 16.83
C PRO A 467 20.95 2.84 15.77
N PRO A 468 21.54 2.63 14.58
CA PRO A 468 21.56 3.64 13.52
C PRO A 468 20.16 4.18 13.20
N GLY A 469 20.03 5.51 13.13
CA GLY A 469 18.77 6.18 12.81
C GLY A 469 17.78 6.28 13.97
N ILE A 470 18.14 5.87 15.20
CA ILE A 470 17.31 6.00 16.40
C ILE A 470 17.93 7.01 17.38
N LEU A 471 17.10 7.85 17.99
CA LEU A 471 17.47 8.67 19.14
C LEU A 471 16.71 8.18 20.36
N LEU A 472 17.41 7.82 21.44
CA LEU A 472 16.80 7.39 22.70
C LEU A 472 16.97 8.47 23.77
N ASP A 473 15.86 9.10 24.16
CA ASP A 473 15.79 10.03 25.28
C ASP A 473 15.34 9.28 26.55
N VAL A 474 16.21 9.30 27.56
CA VAL A 474 16.03 8.66 28.87
C VAL A 474 16.10 9.68 30.00
N SER A 475 15.88 10.97 29.71
CA SER A 475 15.89 12.04 30.72
C SER A 475 14.94 11.75 31.89
N ALA A 476 13.77 11.16 31.61
CA ALA A 476 12.75 10.78 32.59
C ALA A 476 12.89 9.34 33.16
N LEU A 477 14.00 8.64 32.88
CA LEU A 477 14.28 7.33 33.46
C LEU A 477 14.79 7.45 34.89
N ARG A 478 14.13 6.77 35.83
CA ARG A 478 14.48 6.73 37.25
C ARG A 478 15.14 5.39 37.63
N PRO A 479 16.15 5.37 38.51
CA PRO A 479 16.70 4.14 39.08
C PRO A 479 15.67 3.49 40.03
N PRO A 480 15.83 2.18 40.36
CA PRO A 480 14.90 1.49 41.25
C PRO A 480 14.88 2.13 42.64
N LEU A 481 13.71 2.21 43.26
CA LEU A 481 13.59 2.67 44.65
C LEU A 481 14.14 1.59 45.60
N ILE A 482 15.14 1.97 46.41
CA ILE A 482 15.77 1.08 47.39
C ILE A 482 15.33 1.49 48.80
N SER A 483 14.86 0.53 49.59
CA SER A 483 14.50 0.71 51.00
C SER A 483 14.69 -0.60 51.77
N PRO A 484 15.46 -0.63 52.87
CA PRO A 484 16.26 0.46 53.41
C PRO A 484 17.45 0.82 52.48
N TYR A 485 17.80 2.09 52.40
CA TYR A 485 18.92 2.58 51.60
C TYR A 485 20.24 2.34 52.33
N VAL A 486 21.13 1.53 51.74
CA VAL A 486 22.42 1.17 52.33
C VAL A 486 23.57 1.60 51.44
N PHE A 487 24.57 2.26 52.03
CA PHE A 487 25.86 2.54 51.40
C PHE A 487 26.98 2.18 52.37
N ALA A 488 28.03 1.51 51.90
CA ALA A 488 29.17 1.16 52.75
C ALA A 488 30.51 1.26 52.02
N VAL A 489 31.53 1.65 52.78
CA VAL A 489 32.93 1.63 52.35
C VAL A 489 33.74 0.98 53.46
N ARG A 490 34.48 -0.07 53.13
CA ARG A 490 35.37 -0.77 54.05
C ARG A 490 36.79 -0.68 53.53
N ARG A 491 37.71 -0.30 54.41
CA ARG A 491 39.14 -0.26 54.17
C ARG A 491 39.86 -1.09 55.20
N ASP A 492 40.65 -2.02 54.72
CA ASP A 492 41.53 -2.89 55.51
C ASP A 492 42.93 -2.93 54.88
N GLY A 493 43.78 -3.85 55.35
CA GLY A 493 45.14 -4.02 54.83
C GLY A 493 45.22 -4.56 53.41
N GLU A 494 44.12 -5.11 52.85
CA GLU A 494 44.10 -5.71 51.51
C GLU A 494 43.60 -4.74 50.43
N GLY A 495 42.77 -3.76 50.81
CA GLY A 495 42.28 -2.75 49.87
C GLY A 495 41.06 -1.96 50.35
N VAL A 496 40.30 -1.45 49.39
CA VAL A 496 39.06 -0.70 49.63
C VAL A 496 37.90 -1.41 48.94
N THR A 497 36.88 -1.79 49.70
CA THR A 497 35.63 -2.32 49.17
C THR A 497 34.53 -1.26 49.25
N VAL A 498 33.85 -1.01 48.15
CA VAL A 498 32.68 -0.11 48.08
C VAL A 498 31.45 -0.95 47.76
N SER A 499 30.38 -0.81 48.55
CA SER A 499 29.16 -1.60 48.40
C SER A 499 27.90 -0.78 48.72
N GLY A 500 26.75 -1.32 48.34
CA GLY A 500 25.47 -0.64 48.49
C GLY A 500 25.14 0.26 47.30
N PHE A 501 24.40 1.33 47.54
CA PHE A 501 23.80 2.14 46.48
C PHE A 501 24.32 3.58 46.46
N PHE A 502 24.55 4.08 45.26
CA PHE A 502 24.77 5.48 44.94
C PHE A 502 23.47 6.14 44.46
N PRO A 503 23.21 7.43 44.75
CA PRO A 503 21.99 8.11 44.33
C PRO A 503 21.89 8.26 42.80
N ASP A 504 23.03 8.43 42.16
CA ASP A 504 23.16 8.65 40.72
C ASP A 504 24.57 8.29 40.23
N LEU A 505 24.72 8.21 38.90
CA LEU A 505 25.97 7.86 38.24
C LEU A 505 27.08 8.91 38.43
N ALA A 506 26.72 10.19 38.60
CA ALA A 506 27.69 11.25 38.78
C ALA A 506 28.37 11.16 40.16
N THR A 507 27.58 10.88 41.18
CA THR A 507 28.04 10.65 42.56
C THR A 507 28.93 9.41 42.63
N GLN A 508 28.53 8.30 41.98
CA GLN A 508 29.35 7.09 41.89
C GLN A 508 30.72 7.39 41.26
N ALA A 509 30.73 8.08 40.12
CA ALA A 509 31.97 8.45 39.43
C ALA A 509 32.87 9.36 40.28
N ALA A 510 32.29 10.37 40.95
CA ALA A 510 33.03 11.30 41.80
C ALA A 510 33.66 10.61 43.01
N VAL A 511 32.91 9.74 43.69
CA VAL A 511 33.41 8.99 44.85
C VAL A 511 34.47 7.97 44.43
N ARG A 512 34.28 7.27 43.31
CA ARG A 512 35.30 6.34 42.79
C ARG A 512 36.60 7.06 42.46
N ALA A 513 36.52 8.23 41.81
CA ALA A 513 37.71 9.05 41.52
C ALA A 513 38.41 9.52 42.82
N LEU A 514 37.64 9.91 43.83
CA LEU A 514 38.18 10.28 45.14
C LEU A 514 38.92 9.10 45.82
N ILE A 515 38.33 7.90 45.81
CA ILE A 515 38.95 6.70 46.40
C ILE A 515 40.26 6.35 45.69
N LEU A 516 40.27 6.40 44.34
CA LEU A 516 41.49 6.19 43.54
C LEU A 516 42.60 7.18 43.89
N ASN A 517 42.25 8.44 44.15
CA ASN A 517 43.22 9.47 44.53
C ASN A 517 43.73 9.31 45.97
N LEU A 518 42.86 8.91 46.90
CA LEU A 518 43.24 8.73 48.31
C LEU A 518 44.05 7.45 48.54
N TYR A 519 43.86 6.43 47.69
CA TYR A 519 44.45 5.10 47.84
C TYR A 519 45.02 4.55 46.52
N PRO A 520 46.05 5.20 45.94
CA PRO A 520 46.55 4.87 44.60
C PRO A 520 47.11 3.44 44.48
N GLU A 521 47.62 2.86 45.56
CA GLU A 521 48.18 1.50 45.59
C GLU A 521 47.18 0.44 46.08
N ALA A 522 46.00 0.84 46.57
CA ALA A 522 45.04 -0.10 47.11
C ALA A 522 44.28 -0.83 46.00
N ARG A 523 44.04 -2.13 46.19
CA ARG A 523 43.06 -2.86 45.36
C ARG A 523 41.67 -2.34 45.67
N ILE A 524 40.96 -1.86 44.66
CA ILE A 524 39.59 -1.39 44.81
C ILE A 524 38.63 -2.46 44.31
N ASN A 525 37.77 -2.94 45.21
CA ASN A 525 36.67 -3.85 44.92
C ASN A 525 35.35 -3.09 45.00
N ASP A 526 34.83 -2.66 43.85
CA ASP A 526 33.57 -1.91 43.78
C ASP A 526 32.43 -2.83 43.36
N VAL A 527 31.54 -3.14 44.31
CA VAL A 527 30.31 -3.91 44.11
C VAL A 527 29.07 -3.04 44.32
N SER A 528 29.23 -1.72 44.17
CA SER A 528 28.13 -0.76 44.31
C SER A 528 27.22 -0.74 43.08
N ALA A 529 26.02 -0.21 43.28
CA ALA A 529 25.02 -0.02 42.23
C ALA A 529 24.36 1.36 42.35
N VAL A 530 23.52 1.74 41.39
CA VAL A 530 22.73 2.99 41.46
C VAL A 530 21.30 2.70 41.87
N GLY A 531 20.76 3.47 42.81
CA GLY A 531 19.42 3.31 43.33
C GLY A 531 18.83 4.62 43.83
N ALA A 532 17.53 4.79 43.65
CA ALA A 532 16.77 5.86 44.29
C ALA A 532 16.52 5.54 45.78
N GLY A 533 15.99 6.51 46.52
CA GLY A 533 15.73 6.36 47.96
C GLY A 533 16.86 6.88 48.86
N ALA A 534 17.88 7.50 48.26
CA ALA A 534 18.98 8.08 49.01
C ALA A 534 18.49 9.19 49.97
N PRO A 535 18.98 9.22 51.22
CA PRO A 535 18.69 10.33 52.12
C PRO A 535 19.22 11.66 51.57
N ALA A 536 18.47 12.74 51.80
CA ALA A 536 18.78 14.05 51.24
C ALA A 536 20.16 14.57 51.69
N GLY A 537 20.98 15.01 50.74
CA GLY A 537 22.34 15.51 51.00
C GLY A 537 23.42 14.42 51.02
N LEU A 538 23.10 13.16 50.74
CA LEU A 538 24.08 12.07 50.71
C LEU A 538 25.24 12.34 49.72
N SER A 539 24.94 12.77 48.49
CA SER A 539 25.96 13.01 47.45
C SER A 539 27.03 14.02 47.86
N GLU A 540 26.67 15.03 48.64
CA GLU A 540 27.58 16.06 49.16
C GLU A 540 28.35 15.60 50.41
N THR A 541 27.81 14.60 51.11
CA THR A 541 28.34 14.06 52.37
C THR A 541 29.41 13.01 52.11
N LEU A 542 29.18 12.13 51.13
CA LEU A 542 30.07 11.00 50.83
C LEU A 542 31.53 11.42 50.63
N PRO A 543 31.87 12.42 49.79
CA PRO A 543 33.27 12.82 49.60
C PRO A 543 33.92 13.30 50.90
N LYS A 544 33.19 14.07 51.73
CA LYS A 544 33.71 14.65 52.97
C LYS A 544 34.03 13.57 54.01
N VAL A 545 33.13 12.59 54.17
CA VAL A 545 33.32 11.48 55.12
C VAL A 545 34.43 10.55 54.63
N ILE A 546 34.46 10.21 53.34
CA ILE A 546 35.49 9.34 52.75
C ILE A 546 36.89 9.96 52.87
N SER A 547 37.03 11.28 52.70
CA SER A 547 38.31 11.96 52.95
C SER A 547 38.76 11.86 54.41
N GLN A 548 37.85 11.81 55.38
CA GLN A 548 38.21 11.58 56.78
C GLN A 548 38.61 10.12 57.03
N MET A 549 38.05 9.15 56.31
CA MET A 549 38.47 7.75 56.40
C MET A 549 39.94 7.54 55.98
N ALA A 550 40.49 8.38 55.11
CA ALA A 550 41.90 8.27 54.68
C ALA A 550 42.90 8.54 55.80
N ARG A 551 42.46 9.18 56.89
CA ARG A 551 43.24 9.46 58.11
C ARG A 551 43.28 8.26 59.08
N LEU A 552 42.54 7.19 58.75
CA LEU A 552 42.47 5.97 59.52
C LEU A 552 43.24 4.85 58.80
N GLU A 553 43.88 3.97 59.58
CA GLU A 553 44.59 2.78 59.08
C GLU A 553 43.58 1.76 58.53
N THR A 554 42.63 1.37 59.38
CA THR A 554 41.42 0.62 59.02
C THR A 554 40.21 1.51 59.19
N ALA A 555 39.21 1.37 58.32
CA ALA A 555 37.99 2.16 58.39
C ALA A 555 36.79 1.40 57.84
N GLU A 556 35.66 1.46 58.54
CA GLU A 556 34.38 0.98 58.04
C GLU A 556 33.34 2.09 58.18
N LEU A 557 32.83 2.54 57.04
CA LEU A 557 31.70 3.45 56.94
C LEU A 557 30.50 2.64 56.50
N ARG A 558 29.40 2.74 57.24
CA ARG A 558 28.09 2.22 56.86
C ARG A 558 27.03 3.28 57.06
N ILE A 559 26.19 3.48 56.05
CA ILE A 559 25.07 4.43 56.07
C ILE A 559 23.80 3.66 55.79
N VAL A 560 22.81 3.76 56.69
CA VAL A 560 21.48 3.13 56.54
C VAL A 560 20.40 4.20 56.76
N ASP A 561 19.65 4.57 55.72
CA ASP A 561 18.56 5.58 55.77
C ASP A 561 18.92 6.91 56.47
N GLY A 562 20.20 7.30 56.45
CA GLY A 562 20.71 8.52 57.10
C GLY A 562 21.38 8.31 58.46
N GLN A 563 21.39 7.09 58.98
CA GLN A 563 22.22 6.70 60.13
C GLN A 563 23.63 6.36 59.65
N VAL A 564 24.61 7.16 60.08
CA VAL A 564 26.02 7.02 59.72
C VAL A 564 26.76 6.31 60.84
N GLN A 565 27.29 5.14 60.56
CA GLN A 565 28.19 4.38 61.42
C GLN A 565 29.59 4.48 60.84
N LEU A 566 30.53 5.01 61.62
CA LEU A 566 31.94 5.06 61.25
C LEU A 566 32.77 4.42 62.36
N SER A 567 33.50 3.36 62.02
CA SER A 567 34.50 2.76 62.89
C SER A 567 35.87 2.74 62.23
N GLY A 568 36.93 2.66 63.04
CA GLY A 568 38.28 2.53 62.51
C GLY A 568 39.38 2.87 63.51
N ALA A 569 40.61 2.78 63.04
CA ALA A 569 41.82 3.01 63.82
C ALA A 569 42.56 4.26 63.33
N ALA A 570 42.62 5.30 64.15
CA ALA A 570 43.33 6.53 63.83
C ALA A 570 44.84 6.36 64.00
N LEU A 571 45.60 6.85 63.02
CA LEU A 571 47.06 6.73 62.95
C LEU A 571 47.80 7.45 64.09
N HIS A 572 47.16 8.40 64.78
CA HIS A 572 47.73 9.08 65.94
C HIS A 572 46.66 9.56 66.92
N PRO A 573 47.00 9.91 68.18
CA PRO A 573 46.03 10.19 69.24
C PRO A 573 45.09 11.36 68.92
N ALA A 574 45.63 12.45 68.39
CA ALA A 574 44.84 13.65 68.08
C ALA A 574 43.87 13.43 66.90
N ALA A 575 44.17 12.51 65.98
CA ALA A 575 43.27 12.19 64.87
C ALA A 575 41.95 11.58 65.34
N VAL A 576 41.92 10.84 66.46
CA VAL A 576 40.69 10.24 67.00
C VAL A 576 39.57 11.28 67.18
N GLY A 577 39.87 12.37 67.89
CA GLY A 577 38.90 13.44 68.14
C GLY A 577 38.64 14.31 66.91
N GLN A 578 39.67 14.59 66.11
CA GLN A 578 39.56 15.44 64.92
C GLN A 578 38.70 14.80 63.83
N VAL A 579 38.91 13.52 63.53
CA VAL A 579 38.13 12.77 62.53
C VAL A 579 36.67 12.74 62.97
N ALA A 580 36.37 12.37 64.22
CA ALA A 580 35.01 12.35 64.73
C ALA A 580 34.31 13.72 64.65
N ALA A 581 35.01 14.80 65.01
CA ALA A 581 34.47 16.16 64.91
C ALA A 581 34.20 16.59 63.46
N ASN A 582 35.13 16.31 62.54
CA ASN A 582 35.00 16.64 61.13
C ASN A 582 33.87 15.87 60.46
N VAL A 583 33.70 14.59 60.79
CA VAL A 583 32.59 13.78 60.28
C VAL A 583 31.27 14.36 60.75
N ARG A 584 31.09 14.62 62.05
CA ARG A 584 29.86 15.26 62.58
C ARG A 584 29.57 16.61 61.92
N LYS A 585 30.61 17.42 61.67
CA LYS A 585 30.49 18.71 60.98
C LYS A 585 30.09 18.56 59.51
N ALA A 586 30.47 17.45 58.87
CA ALA A 586 30.17 17.19 57.46
C ALA A 586 28.75 16.67 57.23
N LEU A 587 28.07 16.15 58.26
CA LEU A 587 26.73 15.58 58.14
C LEU A 587 25.65 16.65 57.98
N PRO A 588 24.70 16.46 57.06
CA PRO A 588 23.58 17.38 56.86
C PRO A 588 22.50 17.18 57.93
N ARG A 589 21.54 18.10 57.98
CA ARG A 589 20.41 18.02 58.93
C ARG A 589 19.60 16.74 58.68
N GLY A 590 19.26 16.02 59.75
CA GLY A 590 18.49 14.78 59.70
C GLY A 590 19.33 13.51 59.75
N PHE A 591 20.65 13.59 59.58
CA PHE A 591 21.54 12.46 59.77
C PHE A 591 21.89 12.28 61.24
N THR A 592 21.98 11.03 61.69
CA THR A 592 22.50 10.67 63.01
C THR A 592 23.83 9.95 62.84
N SER A 593 24.73 10.07 63.81
CA SER A 593 26.05 9.44 63.71
C SER A 593 26.39 8.62 64.94
N GLU A 594 26.89 7.41 64.70
CA GLU A 594 27.59 6.58 65.67
C GLU A 594 29.04 6.45 65.20
N ILE A 595 29.98 7.00 65.97
CA ILE A 595 31.40 7.09 65.57
C ILE A 595 32.23 6.42 66.65
N SER A 596 32.90 5.32 66.29
CA SER A 596 33.78 4.54 67.17
C SER A 596 35.18 4.48 66.59
N ILE A 597 36.00 5.48 66.93
CA ILE A 597 37.38 5.58 66.46
C ILE A 597 38.31 5.28 67.62
N GLU A 598 39.18 4.30 67.44
CA GLU A 598 40.23 3.95 68.38
C GLU A 598 41.58 4.43 67.86
N ARG A 599 42.62 4.34 68.69
CA ARG A 599 43.98 4.56 68.20
C ARG A 599 44.46 3.27 67.53
N ALA A 600 45.11 3.39 66.39
CA ALA A 600 45.86 2.29 65.80
C ALA A 600 46.87 1.73 66.83
N PRO A 601 47.04 0.40 66.90
CA PRO A 601 48.13 -0.19 67.67
C PRO A 601 49.45 0.45 67.24
N PRO A 602 50.38 0.71 68.17
CA PRO A 602 51.72 1.13 67.76
C PRO A 602 52.31 0.03 66.86
N GLY A 603 52.64 0.38 65.61
CA GLY A 603 53.26 -0.57 64.71
C GLY A 603 54.62 -1.04 65.23
N THR A 604 55.18 -2.08 64.60
CA THR A 604 56.48 -2.64 65.00
C THR A 604 57.57 -1.56 64.93
N PRO A 605 58.43 -1.43 65.96
CA PRO A 605 59.57 -0.52 65.88
C PRO A 605 60.43 -0.82 64.66
N GLU A 606 60.82 0.23 63.95
CA GLU A 606 61.62 0.13 62.73
C GLU A 606 63.02 0.71 62.96
N SER A 607 63.99 0.26 62.18
CA SER A 607 65.30 0.91 62.15
C SER A 607 65.19 2.33 61.59
N ASP A 608 66.12 3.20 61.97
CA ASP A 608 66.16 4.58 61.46
C ASP A 608 66.16 4.62 59.91
N GLN A 609 66.85 3.66 59.25
CA GLN A 609 66.90 3.59 57.79
C GLN A 609 65.60 3.12 57.14
N GLU A 610 64.85 2.21 57.78
CA GLU A 610 63.52 1.79 57.32
C GLU A 610 62.53 2.94 57.46
N CYS A 611 62.59 3.66 58.58
CA CYS A 611 61.76 4.83 58.83
C CYS A 611 61.99 5.94 57.79
N THR A 612 63.24 6.25 57.46
CA THR A 612 63.59 7.20 56.39
C THR A 612 63.01 6.75 55.05
N ARG A 613 63.22 5.48 54.67
CA ARG A 613 62.69 4.92 53.41
C ARG A 613 61.18 5.01 53.33
N GLU A 614 60.47 4.72 54.42
CA GLU A 614 59.01 4.78 54.45
C GLU A 614 58.48 6.21 54.31
N VAL A 615 59.06 7.19 55.02
CA VAL A 615 58.65 8.59 54.89
C VAL A 615 58.91 9.13 53.48
N GLU A 616 60.06 8.79 52.88
CA GLU A 616 60.36 9.12 51.48
C GLU A 616 59.33 8.51 50.52
N GLN A 617 58.98 7.23 50.72
CA GLN A 617 57.95 6.56 49.91
C GLN A 617 56.57 7.22 50.08
N ILE A 618 56.17 7.58 51.29
CA ILE A 618 54.90 8.27 51.55
C ILE A 618 54.85 9.59 50.77
N LEU A 619 55.91 10.40 50.85
CA LEU A 619 55.98 11.70 50.18
C LEU A 619 56.09 11.60 48.66
N ALA A 620 56.72 10.55 48.15
CA ALA A 620 56.81 10.28 46.72
C ALA A 620 55.43 9.98 46.11
N HIS A 621 54.58 9.23 46.82
CA HIS A 621 53.24 8.84 46.35
C HIS A 621 52.16 9.89 46.67
N MET A 622 52.26 10.56 47.82
CA MET A 622 51.27 11.52 48.30
C MET A 622 51.96 12.82 48.74
N PRO A 623 52.32 13.72 47.81
CA PRO A 623 53.04 14.94 48.15
C PRO A 623 52.20 15.86 49.06
N LEU A 624 52.89 16.67 49.86
CA LEU A 624 52.24 17.75 50.62
C LEU A 624 51.86 18.89 49.68
N LEU A 625 50.62 19.38 49.83
CA LEU A 625 49.97 20.33 48.96
C LEU A 625 49.52 21.56 49.76
N PHE A 626 49.88 22.75 49.29
CA PHE A 626 49.46 24.03 49.86
C PHE A 626 48.53 24.78 48.91
N GLU A 627 47.63 25.60 49.45
CA GLU A 627 46.75 26.45 48.64
C GLU A 627 47.54 27.64 48.07
N GLY A 628 47.67 27.75 46.75
CA GLY A 628 48.24 28.91 46.04
C GLY A 628 49.51 29.49 46.68
N HIS A 629 49.55 30.80 46.91
CA HIS A 629 50.63 31.50 47.64
C HIS A 629 50.28 31.69 49.13
N SER A 630 49.77 30.65 49.80
CA SER A 630 49.36 30.69 51.21
C SER A 630 50.08 29.64 52.05
N VAL A 631 50.08 29.86 53.38
CA VAL A 631 50.55 28.91 54.40
C VAL A 631 49.52 27.81 54.72
N ARG A 632 48.31 27.92 54.15
CA ARG A 632 47.24 26.94 54.36
C ARG A 632 47.58 25.63 53.67
N LEU A 633 47.78 24.61 54.50
CA LEU A 633 47.87 23.23 54.06
C LEU A 633 46.53 22.76 53.50
N SER A 634 46.54 22.13 52.32
CA SER A 634 45.36 21.53 51.73
C SER A 634 44.84 20.39 52.63
N ALA A 635 43.51 20.29 52.75
CA ALA A 635 42.88 19.16 53.43
C ALA A 635 43.26 17.80 52.81
N GLN A 636 43.70 17.78 51.55
CA GLN A 636 44.19 16.57 50.86
C GLN A 636 45.51 16.04 51.44
N SER A 637 46.28 16.86 52.18
CA SER A 637 47.58 16.47 52.75
C SER A 637 47.51 15.95 54.18
N ALA A 638 46.36 16.05 54.85
CA ALA A 638 46.20 15.50 56.20
C ALA A 638 46.46 13.98 56.27
N PRO A 639 45.93 13.14 55.34
CA PRO A 639 46.27 11.71 55.31
C PRO A 639 47.77 11.42 55.13
N THR A 640 48.48 12.23 54.33
CA THR A 640 49.94 12.12 54.18
C THR A 640 50.63 12.35 55.51
N LEU A 641 50.30 13.45 56.19
CA LEU A 641 50.94 13.80 57.46
C LEU A 641 50.64 12.79 58.56
N ASP A 642 49.42 12.26 58.63
CA ASP A 642 49.06 11.23 59.60
C ASP A 642 49.92 9.97 59.43
N ARG A 643 50.20 9.58 58.18
CA ARG A 643 51.09 8.45 57.87
C ARG A 643 52.55 8.74 58.24
N ILE A 644 53.03 9.95 57.95
CA ILE A 644 54.38 10.38 58.37
C ILE A 644 54.49 10.34 59.89
N VAL A 645 53.49 10.85 60.62
CA VAL A 645 53.47 10.79 62.09
C VAL A 645 53.52 9.36 62.58
N TYR A 646 52.69 8.47 62.01
CA TYR A 646 52.67 7.06 62.38
C TYR A 646 54.02 6.37 62.14
N ALA A 647 54.67 6.63 61.00
CA ALA A 647 56.02 6.14 60.71
C ALA A 647 57.06 6.67 61.72
N VAL A 648 57.09 7.99 61.93
CA VAL A 648 58.04 8.66 62.85
C VAL A 648 57.87 8.23 64.32
N GLN A 649 56.66 7.84 64.72
CA GLN A 649 56.39 7.32 66.06
C GLN A 649 56.97 5.91 66.28
N ARG A 650 57.19 5.12 65.23
CA ARG A 650 57.82 3.78 65.30
C ARG A 650 59.35 3.85 65.37
N CYS A 651 59.95 5.02 65.10
CA CYS A 651 61.38 5.26 65.17
C CYS A 651 61.71 6.44 66.12
N PRO A 652 61.52 6.31 67.45
CA PRO A 652 61.55 7.44 68.40
C PRO A 652 62.91 8.14 68.54
N THR A 653 63.98 7.50 68.09
CA THR A 653 65.37 8.01 68.11
C THR A 653 65.69 8.93 66.94
N THR A 654 64.83 9.05 65.93
CA THR A 654 65.08 9.90 64.76
C THR A 654 64.71 11.36 65.01
N ARG A 655 65.33 12.25 64.22
CA ARG A 655 64.91 13.65 64.09
C ARG A 655 64.18 13.85 62.76
N VAL A 656 63.18 14.72 62.77
CA VAL A 656 62.41 15.12 61.59
C VAL A 656 62.81 16.54 61.19
N ASP A 657 63.42 16.68 60.02
CA ASP A 657 63.75 17.98 59.46
C ASP A 657 62.62 18.41 58.51
N VAL A 658 61.96 19.53 58.82
CA VAL A 658 60.91 20.15 58.02
C VAL A 658 61.48 21.41 57.37
N LEU A 659 61.74 21.33 56.07
CA LEU A 659 62.50 22.33 55.33
C LEU A 659 61.61 23.02 54.29
N GLY A 660 61.40 24.33 54.43
CA GLY A 660 60.68 25.12 53.44
C GLY A 660 61.50 25.27 52.15
N VAL A 661 60.85 25.12 50.99
CA VAL A 661 61.46 25.34 49.68
C VAL A 661 61.02 26.71 49.13
N PRO A 662 61.92 27.69 48.97
CA PRO A 662 61.58 29.01 48.43
C PRO A 662 61.11 28.93 46.96
N GLU A 663 60.10 29.72 46.60
CA GLU A 663 59.61 29.84 45.22
C GLU A 663 60.34 30.97 44.48
N GLY A 664 60.93 30.70 43.31
CA GLY A 664 61.53 31.69 42.41
C GLY A 664 63.06 31.66 42.30
N SER A 665 63.61 32.03 41.13
CA SER A 665 65.05 32.07 40.89
C SER A 665 65.67 33.38 41.41
N GLY A 666 66.58 33.29 42.38
CA GLY A 666 67.46 34.41 42.77
C GLY A 666 66.99 35.25 43.96
N GLY A 667 66.10 34.74 44.80
CA GLY A 667 65.62 35.43 46.03
C GLY A 667 64.19 35.07 46.37
N GLY A 668 63.85 33.77 46.35
CA GLY A 668 62.47 33.30 46.54
C GLY A 668 61.87 33.72 47.88
N ASP A 669 60.55 33.58 48.03
CA ASP A 669 59.84 33.97 49.26
C ASP A 669 60.20 33.03 50.45
N PHE A 670 61.33 33.33 51.08
CA PHE A 670 61.86 32.60 52.24
C PHE A 670 60.90 32.66 53.43
N ALA A 671 60.15 33.75 53.58
CA ALA A 671 59.20 33.93 54.66
C ALA A 671 58.01 32.98 54.48
N LEU A 672 57.43 32.90 53.28
CA LEU A 672 56.36 31.96 52.97
C LEU A 672 56.84 30.51 53.06
N SER A 673 58.02 30.18 52.54
CA SER A 673 58.55 28.81 52.63
C SER A 673 58.77 28.38 54.08
N ARG A 674 59.30 29.28 54.92
CA ARG A 674 59.48 29.03 56.35
C ARG A 674 58.14 28.86 57.06
N ALA A 675 57.17 29.75 56.82
CA ALA A 675 55.86 29.68 57.45
C ALA A 675 55.07 28.41 57.06
N ARG A 676 55.26 27.90 55.84
CA ARG A 676 54.75 26.59 55.42
C ARG A 676 55.41 25.45 56.18
N ALA A 677 56.73 25.49 56.37
CA ALA A 677 57.44 24.51 57.20
C ALA A 677 56.97 24.55 58.66
N ASP A 678 56.77 25.75 59.24
CA ASP A 678 56.20 25.91 60.58
C ASP A 678 54.78 25.33 60.69
N THR A 679 53.98 25.40 59.61
CA THR A 679 52.64 24.79 59.54
C THR A 679 52.72 23.26 59.65
N ILE A 680 53.68 22.63 58.97
CA ILE A 680 53.90 21.18 59.08
C ILE A 680 54.45 20.82 60.46
N SER A 681 55.40 21.58 61.01
CA SER A 681 55.92 21.35 62.39
C SER A 681 54.79 21.38 63.41
N SER A 682 53.94 22.40 63.35
CA SER A 682 52.78 22.55 64.22
C SER A 682 51.85 21.34 64.14
N TYR A 683 51.68 20.77 62.94
CA TYR A 683 50.90 19.55 62.75
C TYR A 683 51.53 18.35 63.44
N LEU A 684 52.83 18.11 63.21
CA LEU A 684 53.58 16.98 63.80
C LEU A 684 53.55 17.04 65.34
N GLU A 685 53.71 18.24 65.91
CA GLU A 685 53.67 18.48 67.35
C GLU A 685 52.28 18.17 67.93
N GLN A 686 51.22 18.69 67.31
CA GLN A 686 49.84 18.40 67.71
C GLN A 686 49.50 16.91 67.58
N ALA A 687 50.16 16.21 66.66
CA ALA A 687 50.00 14.78 66.45
C ALA A 687 50.82 13.92 67.44
N GLY A 688 51.66 14.52 68.27
CA GLY A 688 52.40 13.88 69.36
C GLY A 688 53.89 13.63 69.09
N VAL A 689 54.46 14.20 68.03
CA VAL A 689 55.92 14.20 67.81
C VAL A 689 56.55 15.22 68.74
N ALA A 690 57.55 14.82 69.54
CA ALA A 690 58.19 15.72 70.50
C ALA A 690 58.88 16.89 69.78
N THR A 691 58.68 18.12 70.27
CA THR A 691 59.28 19.34 69.71
C THR A 691 60.81 19.28 69.63
N SER A 692 61.45 18.59 70.57
CA SER A 692 62.91 18.35 70.57
C SER A 692 63.40 17.49 69.39
N ARG A 693 62.50 16.77 68.71
CA ARG A 693 62.80 15.94 67.54
C ARG A 693 62.56 16.65 66.22
N VAL A 694 61.85 17.78 66.21
CA VAL A 694 61.50 18.49 64.99
C VAL A 694 62.44 19.68 64.80
N PHE A 695 63.15 19.70 63.68
CA PHE A 695 63.93 20.84 63.24
C PHE A 695 63.21 21.53 62.09
N VAL A 696 62.96 22.83 62.21
CA VAL A 696 62.37 23.62 61.13
C VAL A 696 63.45 24.49 60.52
N GLY A 697 63.55 24.46 59.19
CA GLY A 697 64.59 25.15 58.44
C GLY A 697 64.14 25.59 57.06
N THR A 698 65.09 26.12 56.30
CA THR A 698 64.95 26.40 54.87
C THR A 698 65.83 25.39 54.12
N GLY A 699 65.29 24.73 53.09
CA GLY A 699 66.01 23.74 52.32
C GLY A 699 67.08 24.35 51.39
N ALA A 700 68.13 23.59 51.11
CA ALA A 700 69.11 23.94 50.08
C ALA A 700 68.45 23.76 48.69
N GLY A 701 68.37 24.85 47.91
CA GLY A 701 67.73 24.96 46.59
C GLY A 701 67.44 23.65 45.83
N GLY A 702 66.23 23.12 46.02
CA GLY A 702 65.68 22.01 45.24
C GLY A 702 64.92 22.49 44.00
N PRO A 703 64.26 21.57 43.24
CA PRO A 703 63.35 21.97 42.18
C PRO A 703 62.30 22.94 42.71
N ALA A 704 62.00 23.99 41.94
CA ALA A 704 60.98 24.96 42.34
C ALA A 704 59.64 24.27 42.60
N PRO A 705 58.88 24.69 43.64
CA PRO A 705 57.55 24.16 43.90
C PRO A 705 56.66 24.22 42.65
N GLY A 706 55.97 23.14 42.36
CA GLY A 706 55.11 23.04 41.18
C GLY A 706 53.71 23.54 41.50
N PHE A 707 53.29 24.62 40.84
CA PHE A 707 51.90 25.08 40.88
C PHE A 707 51.08 24.35 39.82
N ASP A 708 49.95 23.78 40.23
CA ASP A 708 48.94 23.24 39.32
C ASP A 708 47.80 24.26 39.15
N PRO A 709 47.66 24.90 37.96
CA PRO A 709 46.61 25.86 37.70
C PRO A 709 45.19 25.30 37.81
N ALA A 710 45.00 24.00 37.59
CA ALA A 710 43.68 23.38 37.60
C ALA A 710 43.15 23.20 39.02
N SER A 711 44.01 22.81 39.96
CA SER A 711 43.64 22.64 41.38
C SER A 711 43.92 23.86 42.23
N GLY A 712 44.75 24.80 41.77
CA GLY A 712 45.23 25.93 42.56
C GLY A 712 46.18 25.52 43.69
N LEU A 713 46.73 24.30 43.63
CA LEU A 713 47.59 23.73 44.66
C LEU A 713 49.07 23.81 44.28
N VAL A 714 49.91 24.00 45.28
CA VAL A 714 51.37 23.97 45.16
C VAL A 714 51.90 22.69 45.78
N ARG A 715 52.71 21.94 45.03
CA ARG A 715 53.43 20.75 45.51
C ARG A 715 54.92 21.04 45.69
N GLY A 716 55.55 20.36 46.65
CA GLY A 716 57.00 20.42 46.83
C GLY A 716 57.51 21.71 47.47
N SER A 717 56.63 22.51 48.10
CA SER A 717 56.99 23.72 48.85
C SER A 717 57.58 23.43 50.23
N VAL A 718 57.51 22.20 50.71
CA VAL A 718 58.11 21.73 51.96
C VAL A 718 58.70 20.33 51.73
N GLN A 719 59.93 20.13 52.17
CA GLN A 719 60.58 18.82 52.26
C GLN A 719 60.53 18.34 53.70
N VAL A 720 60.19 17.06 53.91
CA VAL A 720 60.18 16.42 55.22
C VAL A 720 61.14 15.25 55.16
N ASN A 721 62.23 15.33 55.91
CA ASN A 721 63.28 14.31 55.94
C ASN A 721 63.39 13.72 57.35
N VAL A 722 63.75 12.45 57.45
CA VAL A 722 64.00 11.76 58.72
C VAL A 722 65.46 11.32 58.76
N ARG A 723 66.16 11.62 59.86
CA ARG A 723 67.58 11.26 60.07
C ARG A 723 67.83 10.69 61.46
N ALA A 724 68.93 9.97 61.64
CA ALA A 724 69.34 9.47 62.94
C ALA A 724 69.75 10.63 63.87
N ALA A 725 69.53 10.52 65.18
CA ALA A 725 69.85 11.58 66.13
C ALA A 725 71.34 11.99 66.19
N GLY A 726 72.24 11.15 65.68
CA GLY A 726 73.69 11.39 65.63
C GLY A 726 74.18 12.07 64.35
N ASP A 727 73.34 12.23 63.33
CA ASP A 727 73.73 12.87 62.07
C ASP A 727 73.79 14.40 62.23
N PRO A 728 74.79 15.08 61.62
CA PRO A 728 74.92 16.53 61.72
C PRO A 728 73.66 17.24 61.18
N VAL A 729 73.27 18.33 61.85
CA VAL A 729 72.18 19.20 61.39
C VAL A 729 72.61 19.84 60.07
N PRO A 730 71.79 19.81 59.01
CA PRO A 730 72.13 20.55 57.79
C PRO A 730 72.35 22.03 58.12
N GLU A 731 73.45 22.61 57.64
CA GLU A 731 73.76 24.01 57.90
C GLU A 731 72.60 24.88 57.38
N PRO A 732 71.98 25.72 58.25
CA PRO A 732 70.96 26.64 57.79
C PRO A 732 71.61 27.58 56.78
N VAL A 733 71.01 27.72 55.60
CA VAL A 733 71.36 28.78 54.66
C VAL A 733 70.90 30.10 55.29
N LEU A 734 71.74 30.67 56.15
CA LEU A 734 71.58 32.01 56.69
C LEU A 734 71.94 32.99 55.58
N ARG A 735 70.95 33.70 55.06
CA ARG A 735 71.13 35.00 54.42
C ARG A 735 70.11 35.98 54.94
#